data_AF-A0A943JYJ1-F1
#
_entry.id   AF-A0A943JYJ1-F1
#
_cell.length_a   1.000
_cell.length_b   1.000
_cell.length_c   1.000
_cell.angle_alpha   90.00
_cell.angle_beta   90.00
_cell.angle_gamma   90.00
#
_symmetry.space_group_name_H-M   'P 1'
#
loop_
_entity.id
_entity.type
_entity.pdbx_description
1 polymer ?
#
loop_
_entity_poly.entity_id
_entity_poly.type
_entity_poly.pdbx_seq_one_letter_code
_entity_poly.pdbx_strand_id
1 'polypeptide(L)'
;KEEGNFYEIEINGISASYLFDIEKKKKSFQNVSMTYAEVIKEVIGDNKVICTIGKDREIGVPLIQYNETDWEFARRLASHFNKPIQSDILTGNPCIWFGIRFGDKKEQAYEYLFDTQTYKVAIDDKYYKVGKKLGLSRVYYIVYYIKDGRNFQIGDKVLFDDKKLIICEKEVRFEKGEVVFYYKLARENYVNVVEYYNGLFTGLTLLGEVIKTSSEKVWLKLDIDGKNGEYDYKWKPTSGNLMYCMPKIGTKASLYFESADERSGIATNSPRTNGGNDEKSDLDFEGFSNVQNRGMVTEHDKRMDMYPSTLKFKGTSGDEAVPLELLFDDETGIKFESHKIIDLVSLENIKIESEQAVLGYAPLELKVLRTAKLMEEKLKSIIPKGTYTMEKALKEIKEKVDLSAIYSNNDTTLMISNQFDIVTYKNHVMQGREYELYEPIDDAPQEAGFNWGKWAFNLALGAVATVAFIGLSVATGGAFAAFCAGAAVGTAAFTITTSVGDLISGEVTDTKDFLVGLSWAAIEGGIGGLIGGKIPTPKWLSKVDKLIDTIDKVSDTVDNISLALDFFANPEATLKSMAEGKVMDVVGGKISRKKGKSNRGKRRNDRKNEHRNPDGKTCCGKNEPVDAVTGSFYIEQCDLIINDILEDVALERFYQSIHNRVSLLGKGWNLSIFSSLEFETGYIKLYTFENKKEVFTINENNEIKSLRGGEEIYSLTKLENGYKVYHTLKSQTLLYDENGLLLYVIDRNGNKREYVYENTILKRINFPSGQYFDFDIKEAKIKTITDNMGRQIKYEYDGDYLLSVEIPNAGIERYSYNDKGLISSVTNADGVTFVKNTYDD
;
A
#
# COMPACT_ATOMS: atom_id res chain seq x y z
N LYS A 1 58.04 27.10 19.12
CA LYS A 1 58.93 27.97 18.32
C LYS A 1 59.98 28.58 19.24
N GLU A 2 61.20 28.84 18.78
CA GLU A 2 62.22 29.54 19.58
C GLU A 2 62.24 31.01 19.14
N GLU A 3 61.99 31.93 20.08
CA GLU A 3 62.08 33.38 19.86
C GLU A 3 62.90 34.01 20.98
N GLY A 4 64.14 34.41 20.65
CA GLY A 4 65.12 34.85 21.64
C GLY A 4 65.50 33.71 22.59
N ASN A 5 65.42 33.97 23.90
CA ASN A 5 65.73 32.99 24.96
C ASN A 5 64.49 32.20 25.44
N PHE A 6 63.36 32.23 24.72
CA PHE A 6 62.11 31.61 25.15
C PHE A 6 61.61 30.56 24.15
N TYR A 7 61.12 29.44 24.71
CA TYR A 7 60.43 28.39 23.97
C TYR A 7 58.92 28.61 24.03
N GLU A 8 58.33 28.93 22.88
CA GLU A 8 56.88 28.98 22.69
C GLU A 8 56.34 27.56 22.41
N ILE A 9 55.33 27.13 23.19
CA ILE A 9 54.63 25.86 23.02
C ILE A 9 53.16 26.17 22.78
N GLU A 10 52.62 25.71 21.64
CA GLU A 10 51.19 25.77 21.34
C GLU A 10 50.54 24.43 21.76
N ILE A 11 49.44 24.51 22.51
CA ILE A 11 48.69 23.33 22.96
C ILE A 11 47.24 23.49 22.47
N ASN A 12 46.84 22.61 21.54
CA ASN A 12 45.46 22.55 21.04
C ASN A 12 44.69 21.45 21.77
N GLY A 13 43.66 21.85 22.53
CA GLY A 13 42.79 20.95 23.29
C GLY A 13 41.38 20.90 22.71
N ILE A 14 40.76 19.71 22.76
CA ILE A 14 39.34 19.48 22.42
C ILE A 14 38.58 19.02 23.67
N SER A 15 37.26 19.24 23.71
CA SER A 15 36.40 18.76 24.81
C SER A 15 36.51 17.24 24.95
N ALA A 16 36.46 16.74 26.20
CA ALA A 16 36.43 15.30 26.50
C ALA A 16 35.25 14.56 25.84
N SER A 17 34.19 15.28 25.44
CA SER A 17 33.10 14.73 24.61
C SER A 17 33.57 14.17 23.25
N TYR A 18 34.78 14.52 22.78
CA TYR A 18 35.44 13.89 21.63
C TYR A 18 35.57 12.37 21.75
N LEU A 19 35.59 11.81 22.97
CA LEU A 19 35.59 10.35 23.19
C LEU A 19 34.37 9.65 22.56
N PHE A 20 33.26 10.37 22.32
CA PHE A 20 32.08 9.85 21.63
C PHE A 20 32.18 9.88 20.10
N ASP A 21 33.22 10.51 19.55
CA ASP A 21 33.45 10.69 18.10
C ASP A 21 34.65 9.87 17.56
N ILE A 22 35.10 8.86 18.32
CA ILE A 22 36.26 8.00 17.97
C ILE A 22 35.84 6.74 17.23
N GLU A 23 34.90 5.97 17.78
CA GLU A 23 34.55 4.63 17.29
C GLU A 23 33.18 4.64 16.58
N LYS A 24 33.14 4.17 15.34
CA LYS A 24 31.91 3.96 14.57
C LYS A 24 31.27 2.63 14.95
N LYS A 25 29.98 2.65 15.26
CA LYS A 25 29.23 1.50 15.81
C LYS A 25 28.05 1.10 14.93
N LYS A 26 27.50 -0.07 15.25
CA LYS A 26 26.28 -0.61 14.64
C LYS A 26 25.34 -1.07 15.76
N LYS A 27 24.13 -0.50 15.83
CA LYS A 27 23.09 -0.82 16.84
C LYS A 27 21.71 -0.55 16.26
N SER A 28 20.72 -1.35 16.64
CA SER A 28 19.30 -1.13 16.37
C SER A 28 18.52 -0.85 17.65
N PHE A 29 17.53 0.04 17.54
CA PHE A 29 16.59 0.41 18.58
C PHE A 29 15.19 0.16 18.03
N GLN A 30 14.69 -1.06 18.23
CA GLN A 30 13.45 -1.53 17.59
C GLN A 30 12.21 -1.39 18.49
N ASN A 31 12.38 -1.16 19.80
CA ASN A 31 11.26 -0.83 20.67
C ASN A 31 10.81 0.62 20.41
N VAL A 32 9.69 0.78 19.70
CA VAL A 32 9.22 2.09 19.24
C VAL A 32 8.63 2.98 20.33
N SER A 33 8.30 2.42 21.50
CA SER A 33 7.82 3.16 22.67
C SER A 33 8.95 3.82 23.47
N MET A 34 10.21 3.50 23.19
CA MET A 34 11.34 4.24 23.75
C MET A 34 11.31 5.69 23.30
N THR A 35 11.64 6.60 24.21
CA THR A 35 11.82 8.02 23.91
C THR A 35 13.19 8.29 23.30
N TYR A 36 13.30 9.38 22.53
CA TYR A 36 14.59 9.83 22.00
C TYR A 36 15.64 10.06 23.11
N ALA A 37 15.21 10.49 24.30
CA ALA A 37 16.07 10.64 25.46
C ALA A 37 16.61 9.29 25.98
N GLU A 38 15.77 8.26 26.06
CA GLU A 38 16.19 6.91 26.50
C GLU A 38 17.16 6.27 25.51
N VAL A 39 16.90 6.37 24.20
CA VAL A 39 17.82 5.87 23.16
C VAL A 39 19.21 6.50 23.29
N ILE A 40 19.32 7.82 23.43
CA ILE A 40 20.63 8.48 23.55
C ILE A 40 21.32 8.17 24.90
N LYS A 41 20.55 7.96 25.98
CA LYS A 41 21.08 7.47 27.25
C LYS A 41 21.61 6.03 27.16
N GLU A 42 21.01 5.15 26.37
CA GLU A 42 21.55 3.80 26.10
C GLU A 42 22.81 3.86 25.23
N VAL A 43 22.87 4.77 24.25
CA VAL A 43 24.04 4.93 23.35
C VAL A 43 25.27 5.44 24.11
N ILE A 44 25.14 6.55 24.84
CA ILE A 44 26.26 7.31 25.42
C ILE A 44 26.48 6.99 26.91
N GLY A 45 25.40 6.60 27.61
CA GLY A 45 25.36 6.36 29.06
C GLY A 45 24.59 7.46 29.79
N ASP A 46 23.68 7.05 30.69
CA ASP A 46 22.74 7.94 31.38
C ASP A 46 23.42 9.13 32.10
N ASN A 47 24.46 8.85 32.88
CA ASN A 47 25.25 9.86 33.62
C ASN A 47 26.10 10.78 32.73
N LYS A 48 26.08 10.60 31.40
CA LYS A 48 26.87 11.38 30.43
C LYS A 48 26.00 12.22 29.48
N VAL A 49 24.67 12.17 29.60
CA VAL A 49 23.75 12.90 28.72
C VAL A 49 22.74 13.71 29.53
N ILE A 50 22.73 15.02 29.29
CA ILE A 50 21.72 15.92 29.85
C ILE A 50 20.68 16.23 28.76
N CYS A 51 19.55 15.51 28.81
CA CYS A 51 18.49 15.68 27.82
C CYS A 51 17.66 16.94 28.09
N THR A 52 17.57 17.82 27.09
CA THR A 52 16.70 19.02 27.09
C THR A 52 15.58 18.94 26.06
N ILE A 53 15.68 17.99 25.14
CA ILE A 53 14.68 17.57 24.16
C ILE A 53 14.50 16.06 24.21
N GLY A 54 13.47 15.54 23.54
CA GLY A 54 13.28 14.10 23.34
C GLY A 54 12.81 13.29 24.54
N LYS A 55 12.47 13.92 25.67
CA LYS A 55 11.91 13.25 26.86
C LYS A 55 10.47 12.78 26.67
N ASP A 56 9.68 13.58 25.96
CA ASP A 56 8.22 13.39 25.85
C ASP A 56 7.81 12.97 24.42
N ARG A 57 8.76 12.42 23.64
CA ARG A 57 8.56 11.96 22.27
C ARG A 57 9.17 10.58 22.10
N GLU A 58 8.29 9.60 21.91
CA GLU A 58 8.61 8.25 21.48
C GLU A 58 9.26 8.26 20.08
N ILE A 59 10.08 7.27 19.76
CA ILE A 59 10.71 7.17 18.44
C ILE A 59 9.70 6.80 17.35
N GLY A 60 8.67 6.02 17.68
CA GLY A 60 7.53 5.66 16.82
C GLY A 60 7.85 4.70 15.66
N VAL A 61 9.13 4.62 15.28
CA VAL A 61 9.71 3.76 14.25
C VAL A 61 11.16 3.44 14.65
N PRO A 62 11.74 2.30 14.22
CA PRO A 62 13.08 1.91 14.64
C PRO A 62 14.14 2.94 14.26
N LEU A 63 15.10 3.13 15.15
CA LEU A 63 16.30 3.92 14.88
C LEU A 63 17.49 2.98 14.78
N ILE A 64 18.37 3.23 13.81
CA ILE A 64 19.57 2.43 13.59
C ILE A 64 20.78 3.35 13.55
N GLN A 65 21.76 3.06 14.41
CA GLN A 65 23.11 3.61 14.32
C GLN A 65 23.88 2.69 13.36
N TYR A 66 24.34 3.19 12.21
CA TYR A 66 25.03 2.36 11.21
C TYR A 66 26.30 3.01 10.66
N ASN A 67 27.47 2.51 11.08
CA ASN A 67 28.77 3.11 10.76
C ASN A 67 28.88 4.59 11.18
N GLU A 68 28.19 4.94 12.27
CA GLU A 68 28.18 6.26 12.90
C GLU A 68 28.84 6.18 14.27
N THR A 69 29.58 7.22 14.65
CA THR A 69 30.02 7.41 16.04
C THR A 69 28.82 7.69 16.95
N ASP A 70 29.01 7.60 18.27
CA ASP A 70 27.95 7.95 19.22
C ASP A 70 27.61 9.45 19.14
N TRP A 71 28.60 10.30 18.82
CA TRP A 71 28.45 11.72 18.55
C TRP A 71 27.70 12.01 17.24
N GLU A 72 28.07 11.34 16.13
CA GLU A 72 27.36 11.46 14.83
C GLU A 72 25.88 11.09 14.97
N PHE A 73 25.59 9.99 15.68
CA PHE A 73 24.23 9.49 15.93
C PHE A 73 23.43 10.42 16.87
N ALA A 74 24.01 10.87 17.98
CA ALA A 74 23.34 11.79 18.90
C ALA A 74 23.05 13.15 18.26
N ARG A 75 23.99 13.68 17.47
CA ARG A 75 23.77 14.90 16.69
C ARG A 75 22.65 14.69 15.64
N ARG A 76 22.44 13.45 15.14
CA ARG A 76 21.41 13.12 14.14
C ARG A 76 20.03 13.07 14.77
N LEU A 77 19.90 12.36 15.88
CA LEU A 77 18.63 12.29 16.62
C LEU A 77 18.21 13.66 17.16
N ALA A 78 19.15 14.54 17.54
CA ALA A 78 18.84 15.92 17.92
C ALA A 78 18.29 16.74 16.73
N SER A 79 18.75 16.45 15.51
CA SER A 79 18.32 17.12 14.29
C SER A 79 16.85 16.85 13.93
N HIS A 80 16.26 15.74 14.40
CA HIS A 80 14.82 15.43 14.29
C HIS A 80 13.92 16.38 15.12
N PHE A 81 14.53 17.23 15.95
CA PHE A 81 13.91 18.34 16.70
C PHE A 81 14.42 19.71 16.22
N ASN A 82 15.15 19.73 15.10
CA ASN A 82 15.95 20.85 14.60
C ASN A 82 16.90 21.47 15.64
N LYS A 83 17.41 20.69 16.60
CA LYS A 83 18.37 21.16 17.61
C LYS A 83 19.75 20.54 17.41
N PRO A 84 20.84 21.24 17.79
CA PRO A 84 22.16 20.64 17.86
C PRO A 84 22.29 19.77 19.13
N ILE A 85 23.45 19.13 19.28
CA ILE A 85 23.98 18.74 20.60
C ILE A 85 25.04 19.75 21.02
N GLN A 86 25.28 19.87 22.32
CA GLN A 86 26.29 20.76 22.90
C GLN A 86 27.20 19.98 23.85
N SER A 87 28.52 20.10 23.70
CA SER A 87 29.47 19.53 24.66
C SER A 87 29.30 20.21 26.03
N ASP A 88 29.25 19.43 27.11
CA ASP A 88 29.32 20.03 28.45
C ASP A 88 30.76 20.47 28.78
N ILE A 89 30.86 21.56 29.55
CA ILE A 89 32.12 22.17 30.00
C ILE A 89 32.13 22.48 31.51
N LEU A 90 31.07 22.10 32.23
CA LEU A 90 30.87 22.46 33.64
C LEU A 90 31.11 21.27 34.58
N THR A 91 30.77 20.05 34.15
CA THR A 91 30.88 18.82 34.95
C THR A 91 32.28 18.22 34.96
N GLY A 92 33.21 18.71 34.12
CA GLY A 92 34.58 18.19 34.00
C GLY A 92 34.68 16.77 33.40
N ASN A 93 33.56 16.16 33.04
CA ASN A 93 33.45 14.81 32.52
C ASN A 93 33.16 14.82 31.00
N PRO A 94 33.42 13.72 30.27
CA PRO A 94 32.93 13.55 28.90
C PRO A 94 31.40 13.43 28.93
N CYS A 95 30.73 14.56 28.79
CA CYS A 95 29.27 14.70 28.86
C CYS A 95 28.76 15.57 27.71
N ILE A 96 27.53 15.32 27.26
CA ILE A 96 26.84 16.18 26.28
C ILE A 96 25.44 16.59 26.75
N TRP A 97 25.00 17.74 26.26
CA TRP A 97 23.62 18.16 26.28
C TRP A 97 22.96 17.66 24.98
N PHE A 98 21.92 16.85 25.11
CA PHE A 98 21.05 16.49 23.98
C PHE A 98 20.05 17.63 23.79
N GLY A 99 20.28 18.45 22.76
CA GLY A 99 19.73 19.80 22.63
C GLY A 99 20.75 20.89 23.01
N ILE A 100 20.27 21.99 23.59
CA ILE A 100 21.10 23.08 24.12
C ILE A 100 20.86 23.24 25.62
N ARG A 101 21.87 23.69 26.37
CA ARG A 101 21.69 24.07 27.77
C ARG A 101 20.65 25.17 27.89
N PHE A 102 19.60 24.92 28.67
CA PHE A 102 18.71 25.97 29.15
C PHE A 102 19.16 26.39 30.55
N GLY A 103 19.35 27.69 30.77
CA GLY A 103 19.64 28.21 32.10
C GLY A 103 18.53 27.91 33.10
N ASP A 104 18.90 27.64 34.35
CA ASP A 104 17.95 27.36 35.42
C ASP A 104 17.01 28.55 35.69
N LYS A 105 15.75 28.22 36.00
CA LYS A 105 14.62 29.12 36.34
C LYS A 105 14.10 30.02 35.21
N LYS A 106 12.86 29.75 34.80
CA LYS A 106 12.12 30.46 33.73
C LYS A 106 11.83 31.95 33.99
N GLU A 107 12.05 32.44 35.21
CA GLU A 107 11.61 33.78 35.67
C GLU A 107 12.76 34.77 35.89
N GLN A 108 14.00 34.29 36.09
CA GLN A 108 15.21 35.12 36.27
C GLN A 108 16.05 35.24 34.98
N ALA A 109 15.63 34.58 33.90
CA ALA A 109 16.40 34.36 32.68
C ALA A 109 16.72 35.61 31.82
N TYR A 110 16.47 36.83 32.31
CA TYR A 110 16.77 38.09 31.62
C TYR A 110 17.40 39.14 32.56
N GLU A 111 17.91 38.75 33.73
CA GLU A 111 18.52 39.65 34.72
C GLU A 111 19.82 40.33 34.23
N TYR A 112 20.48 39.75 33.22
CA TYR A 112 21.73 40.28 32.69
C TYR A 112 21.51 41.29 31.58
N LEU A 113 21.49 42.57 31.98
CA LEU A 113 21.68 43.71 31.08
C LEU A 113 23.16 43.83 30.68
N PHE A 114 23.38 44.05 29.39
CA PHE A 114 24.65 44.45 28.81
C PHE A 114 24.64 45.96 28.57
N ASP A 115 25.50 46.69 29.28
CA ASP A 115 25.82 48.09 28.99
C ASP A 115 27.18 48.13 28.30
N THR A 116 27.19 47.90 26.98
CA THR A 116 28.42 47.88 26.17
C THR A 116 28.39 48.98 25.11
N GLN A 117 29.27 49.98 25.28
CA GLN A 117 29.34 51.15 24.38
C GLN A 117 29.78 50.80 22.94
N THR A 118 30.32 49.60 22.71
CA THR A 118 30.72 49.12 21.38
C THR A 118 30.33 47.66 21.18
N TYR A 119 29.54 47.40 20.14
CA TYR A 119 29.17 46.06 19.66
C TYR A 119 29.20 46.05 18.12
N LYS A 120 29.24 44.86 17.51
CA LYS A 120 29.03 44.69 16.07
C LYS A 120 27.73 43.95 15.83
N VAL A 121 26.92 44.40 14.87
CA VAL A 121 25.71 43.71 14.43
C VAL A 121 25.89 43.24 12.99
N ALA A 122 25.45 42.02 12.69
CA ALA A 122 25.49 41.44 11.35
C ALA A 122 24.28 40.53 11.11
N ILE A 123 24.04 40.18 9.84
CA ILE A 123 23.19 39.03 9.49
C ILE A 123 24.13 37.88 9.17
N ASP A 124 24.03 36.79 9.94
CA ASP A 124 24.92 35.62 9.78
C ASP A 124 24.52 34.80 8.54
N ASP A 125 25.52 34.38 7.75
CA ASP A 125 25.35 33.57 6.53
C ASP A 125 24.70 32.19 6.80
N LYS A 126 24.68 31.74 8.07
CA LYS A 126 23.86 30.60 8.52
C LYS A 126 22.39 30.73 8.10
N TYR A 127 21.86 31.94 7.88
CA TYR A 127 20.54 32.13 7.28
C TYR A 127 20.40 31.44 5.91
N TYR A 128 21.35 31.64 5.00
CA TYR A 128 21.25 31.11 3.63
C TYR A 128 21.50 29.60 3.58
N LYS A 129 22.36 29.10 4.48
CA LYS A 129 22.72 27.67 4.60
C LYS A 129 21.66 26.83 5.32
N VAL A 130 21.04 27.38 6.36
CA VAL A 130 20.13 26.66 7.29
C VAL A 130 18.76 27.33 7.36
N GLY A 131 18.70 28.63 7.69
CA GLY A 131 17.45 29.34 7.97
C GLY A 131 16.43 29.28 6.83
N LYS A 132 16.89 29.48 5.59
CA LYS A 132 16.06 29.37 4.38
C LYS A 132 15.46 27.97 4.19
N LYS A 133 16.19 26.90 4.55
CA LYS A 133 15.70 25.51 4.46
C LYS A 133 14.65 25.21 5.54
N LEU A 134 14.79 25.81 6.72
CA LEU A 134 13.84 25.69 7.83
C LEU A 134 12.64 26.66 7.76
N GLY A 135 12.50 27.45 6.68
CA GLY A 135 11.44 28.46 6.56
C GLY A 135 11.52 29.62 7.58
N LEU A 136 12.67 29.79 8.24
CA LEU A 136 12.84 30.81 9.28
C LEU A 136 13.09 32.20 8.68
N SER A 137 12.61 33.25 9.37
CA SER A 137 12.86 34.64 8.99
C SER A 137 14.32 35.06 9.23
N ARG A 138 14.85 35.97 8.39
CA ARG A 138 16.17 36.60 8.56
C ARG A 138 16.37 37.25 9.94
N VAL A 139 15.28 37.68 10.59
CA VAL A 139 15.30 38.31 11.92
C VAL A 139 15.90 37.38 12.99
N TYR A 140 15.81 36.06 12.83
CA TYR A 140 16.44 35.09 13.74
C TYR A 140 17.96 34.96 13.56
N TYR A 141 18.51 35.49 12.47
CA TYR A 141 19.93 35.43 12.10
C TYR A 141 20.63 36.79 12.21
N ILE A 142 19.96 37.79 12.81
CA ILE A 142 20.62 39.01 13.28
C ILE A 142 21.42 38.62 14.52
N VAL A 143 22.74 38.74 14.42
CA VAL A 143 23.71 38.39 15.46
C VAL A 143 24.40 39.64 16.01
N TYR A 144 24.62 39.66 17.32
CA TYR A 144 25.34 40.74 18.00
C TYR A 144 26.63 40.18 18.60
N TYR A 145 27.76 40.76 18.23
CA TYR A 145 29.07 40.46 18.81
C TYR A 145 29.38 41.49 19.88
N ILE A 146 29.54 41.03 21.10
CA ILE A 146 29.80 41.87 22.29
C ILE A 146 31.04 41.38 23.04
N LYS A 147 31.65 42.27 23.83
CA LYS A 147 32.72 41.98 24.78
C LYS A 147 32.21 42.30 26.19
N ASP A 148 32.43 41.42 27.15
CA ASP A 148 32.07 41.62 28.57
C ASP A 148 33.11 40.95 29.48
N GLY A 149 33.20 41.37 30.74
CA GLY A 149 34.07 40.75 31.75
C GLY A 149 33.40 39.60 32.53
N ARG A 150 32.08 39.49 32.46
CA ARG A 150 31.29 38.46 33.15
C ARG A 150 31.30 37.15 32.36
N ASN A 151 31.50 36.04 33.07
CA ASN A 151 31.66 34.69 32.51
C ASN A 151 30.32 33.99 32.22
N PHE A 152 29.56 34.47 31.24
CA PHE A 152 28.37 33.79 30.69
C PHE A 152 28.73 32.49 29.95
N GLN A 153 27.79 31.57 29.84
CA GLN A 153 27.90 30.27 29.17
C GLN A 153 26.98 30.17 27.94
N ILE A 154 27.30 29.27 27.01
CA ILE A 154 26.46 28.98 25.85
C ILE A 154 25.13 28.39 26.31
N GLY A 155 24.02 28.98 25.82
CA GLY A 155 22.65 28.67 26.23
C GLY A 155 22.05 29.62 27.28
N ASP A 156 22.87 30.46 27.93
CA ASP A 156 22.36 31.46 28.88
C ASP A 156 21.49 32.50 28.14
N LYS A 157 20.37 32.88 28.76
CA LYS A 157 19.42 33.90 28.26
C LYS A 157 19.81 35.26 28.83
N VAL A 158 19.72 36.29 27.99
CA VAL A 158 20.23 37.65 28.27
C VAL A 158 19.33 38.72 27.67
N LEU A 159 19.39 39.93 28.24
CA LEU A 159 18.68 41.10 27.74
C LEU A 159 19.70 42.11 27.17
N PHE A 160 19.65 42.32 25.86
CA PHE A 160 20.54 43.23 25.15
C PHE A 160 19.70 44.21 24.34
N ASP A 161 19.77 45.52 24.63
CA ASP A 161 19.04 46.56 23.88
C ASP A 161 17.53 46.22 23.74
N ASP A 162 16.88 45.94 24.89
CA ASP A 162 15.50 45.43 25.05
C ASP A 162 15.15 44.12 24.31
N LYS A 163 16.14 43.46 23.69
CA LYS A 163 15.95 42.19 22.97
C LYS A 163 16.30 41.01 23.86
N LYS A 164 15.35 40.09 23.97
CA LYS A 164 15.53 38.77 24.59
C LYS A 164 16.35 37.87 23.66
N LEU A 165 17.62 37.65 24.00
CA LEU A 165 18.58 36.86 23.22
C LEU A 165 19.15 35.70 24.04
N ILE A 166 19.94 34.84 23.40
CA ILE A 166 20.75 33.79 24.02
C ILE A 166 22.22 33.92 23.60
N ILE A 167 23.13 33.47 24.47
CA ILE A 167 24.55 33.26 24.15
C ILE A 167 24.64 32.04 23.22
N CYS A 168 25.02 32.24 21.96
CA CYS A 168 25.13 31.17 20.96
C CYS A 168 26.58 30.67 20.79
N GLU A 169 27.54 31.58 20.83
CA GLU A 169 28.98 31.27 20.77
C GLU A 169 29.70 32.10 21.84
N LYS A 170 30.79 31.53 22.36
CA LYS A 170 31.65 32.12 23.39
C LYS A 170 33.10 31.88 23.00
N GLU A 171 33.88 32.94 22.98
CA GLU A 171 35.32 32.90 22.79
C GLU A 171 35.98 33.57 24.01
N VAL A 172 37.02 32.94 24.55
CA VAL A 172 37.75 33.44 25.72
C VAL A 172 39.18 33.70 25.29
N ARG A 173 39.70 34.92 25.53
CA ARG A 173 41.07 35.29 25.17
C ARG A 173 41.78 35.88 26.37
N PHE A 174 43.05 35.54 26.53
CA PHE A 174 43.92 36.21 27.49
C PHE A 174 44.70 37.29 26.74
N GLU A 175 44.27 38.55 26.89
CA GLU A 175 44.80 39.69 26.14
C GLU A 175 45.43 40.67 27.13
N LYS A 176 46.73 40.98 26.98
CA LYS A 176 47.47 41.99 27.77
C LYS A 176 47.40 41.80 29.30
N GLY A 177 47.23 40.57 29.79
CA GLY A 177 47.15 40.25 31.22
C GLY A 177 45.72 40.11 31.78
N GLU A 178 44.69 40.30 30.95
CA GLU A 178 43.28 40.17 31.34
C GLU A 178 42.60 39.01 30.60
N VAL A 179 41.70 38.29 31.28
CA VAL A 179 40.79 37.32 30.64
C VAL A 179 39.57 38.06 30.11
N VAL A 180 39.41 38.07 28.79
CA VAL A 180 38.34 38.76 28.08
C VAL A 180 37.37 37.75 27.46
N PHE A 181 36.07 37.97 27.66
CA PHE A 181 35.02 37.16 27.04
C PHE A 181 34.39 37.89 25.86
N TYR A 182 34.31 37.19 24.73
CA TYR A 182 33.63 37.62 23.52
C TYR A 182 32.42 36.70 23.26
N TYR A 183 31.26 37.29 23.00
CA TYR A 183 30.00 36.54 22.84
C TYR A 183 29.31 36.88 21.52
N LYS A 184 28.73 35.85 20.88
CA LYS A 184 27.74 36.00 19.81
C LYS A 184 26.35 35.79 20.41
N LEU A 185 25.53 36.84 20.42
CA LEU A 185 24.13 36.79 20.82
C LEU A 185 23.21 36.65 19.61
N ALA A 186 22.19 35.81 19.72
CA ALA A 186 21.12 35.71 18.72
C ALA A 186 19.77 35.33 19.36
N ARG A 187 18.70 35.29 18.57
CA ARG A 187 17.40 34.76 19.01
C ARG A 187 17.45 33.23 19.10
N GLU A 188 16.60 32.63 19.94
CA GLU A 188 16.65 31.19 20.25
C GLU A 188 16.63 30.27 19.01
N ASN A 189 15.89 30.62 17.95
CA ASN A 189 15.86 29.83 16.71
C ASN A 189 17.19 29.83 15.92
N TYR A 190 18.15 30.72 16.21
CA TYR A 190 19.46 30.75 15.53
C TYR A 190 20.23 29.44 15.69
N VAL A 191 20.16 28.79 16.85
CA VAL A 191 20.89 27.54 17.10
C VAL A 191 20.33 26.37 16.30
N ASN A 192 19.12 26.49 15.74
CA ASN A 192 18.49 25.40 15.03
C ASN A 192 19.34 24.89 13.86
N VAL A 193 19.20 23.59 13.58
CA VAL A 193 19.87 22.86 12.51
C VAL A 193 18.85 22.20 11.59
N VAL A 194 19.24 21.93 10.34
CA VAL A 194 18.42 21.12 9.44
C VAL A 194 18.47 19.67 9.92
N GLU A 195 17.36 18.93 9.77
CA GLU A 195 17.37 17.48 9.88
C GLU A 195 18.40 16.91 8.88
N TYR A 196 19.15 15.91 9.30
CA TYR A 196 20.15 15.28 8.45
C TYR A 196 20.09 13.76 8.58
N TYR A 197 20.55 13.09 7.53
CA TYR A 197 20.42 11.66 7.36
C TYR A 197 21.79 11.01 7.20
N ASN A 198 21.89 9.74 7.57
CA ASN A 198 23.07 8.95 7.28
C ASN A 198 22.98 8.43 5.83
N GLY A 199 23.75 9.04 4.93
CA GLY A 199 23.70 8.73 3.50
C GLY A 199 23.96 7.26 3.16
N LEU A 200 24.62 6.51 4.06
CA LEU A 200 24.89 5.08 3.90
C LEU A 200 23.64 4.19 3.94
N PHE A 201 22.47 4.68 4.37
CA PHE A 201 21.22 3.92 4.30
C PHE A 201 20.67 3.78 2.88
N THR A 202 21.01 4.67 1.95
CA THR A 202 20.42 4.64 0.60
C THR A 202 20.82 3.36 -0.15
N GLY A 203 19.87 2.44 -0.34
CA GLY A 203 20.13 1.13 -0.96
C GLY A 203 20.80 0.10 -0.02
N LEU A 204 20.94 0.41 1.27
CA LEU A 204 21.48 -0.52 2.26
C LEU A 204 20.56 -1.73 2.42
N THR A 205 21.18 -2.89 2.63
CA THR A 205 20.47 -4.11 3.05
C THR A 205 21.13 -4.64 4.32
N LEU A 206 20.33 -4.84 5.37
CA LEU A 206 20.75 -5.49 6.61
C LEU A 206 20.08 -6.86 6.70
N LEU A 207 20.87 -7.91 6.93
CA LEU A 207 20.32 -9.24 7.19
C LEU A 207 19.83 -9.34 8.64
N GLY A 208 18.78 -10.13 8.84
CA GLY A 208 18.31 -10.52 10.17
C GLY A 208 17.62 -11.88 10.15
N GLU A 209 17.60 -12.53 11.30
CA GLU A 209 16.85 -13.76 11.55
C GLU A 209 15.37 -13.42 11.78
N VAL A 210 14.47 -14.11 11.08
CA VAL A 210 13.02 -13.96 11.21
C VAL A 210 12.56 -14.65 12.49
N ILE A 211 12.26 -13.90 13.54
CA ILE A 211 11.88 -14.46 14.85
C ILE A 211 10.37 -14.61 15.03
N LYS A 212 9.57 -13.89 14.23
CA LYS A 212 8.10 -13.97 14.22
C LYS A 212 7.57 -13.50 12.86
N THR A 213 6.44 -14.06 12.46
CA THR A 213 5.66 -13.64 11.29
C THR A 213 4.19 -13.43 11.69
N SER A 214 3.50 -12.52 11.01
CA SER A 214 2.04 -12.33 11.15
C SER A 214 1.52 -11.50 9.96
N SER A 215 0.56 -12.02 9.21
CA SER A 215 0.09 -11.38 7.96
C SER A 215 1.29 -11.02 7.04
N GLU A 216 1.34 -9.79 6.51
CA GLU A 216 2.46 -9.26 5.71
C GLU A 216 3.58 -8.63 6.57
N LYS A 217 3.84 -9.12 7.78
CA LYS A 217 4.81 -8.53 8.73
C LYS A 217 5.80 -9.55 9.28
N VAL A 218 7.08 -9.16 9.34
CA VAL A 218 8.19 -9.91 9.92
C VAL A 218 8.85 -9.14 11.05
N TRP A 219 9.22 -9.86 12.11
CA TRP A 219 10.07 -9.34 13.18
C TRP A 219 11.49 -9.87 12.97
N LEU A 220 12.48 -8.96 12.97
CA LEU A 220 13.84 -9.27 12.57
C LEU A 220 14.83 -9.03 13.72
N LYS A 221 15.49 -10.11 14.14
CA LYS A 221 16.70 -10.04 14.95
C LYS A 221 17.87 -9.73 14.02
N LEU A 222 18.30 -8.47 13.97
CA LEU A 222 19.24 -7.97 12.97
C LEU A 222 20.67 -8.42 13.27
N ASP A 223 21.41 -8.82 12.24
CA ASP A 223 22.76 -9.37 12.36
C ASP A 223 23.81 -8.32 12.78
N ILE A 224 23.43 -7.03 12.76
CA ILE A 224 24.31 -5.92 13.16
C ILE A 224 24.51 -5.80 14.67
N ASP A 225 23.61 -6.34 15.49
CA ASP A 225 23.68 -6.29 16.96
C ASP A 225 23.17 -7.57 17.66
N GLY A 226 22.49 -8.47 16.94
CA GLY A 226 21.95 -9.72 17.47
C GLY A 226 20.78 -9.55 18.45
N LYS A 227 20.24 -8.33 18.62
CA LYS A 227 19.09 -8.08 19.49
C LYS A 227 17.81 -8.59 18.86
N ASN A 228 16.92 -9.21 19.65
CA ASN A 228 15.59 -9.59 19.18
C ASN A 228 14.80 -8.35 18.75
N GLY A 229 14.21 -8.39 17.56
CA GLY A 229 13.44 -7.27 17.03
C GLY A 229 12.01 -7.24 17.57
N GLU A 230 11.61 -6.12 18.17
CA GLU A 230 10.23 -5.90 18.64
C GLU A 230 9.32 -5.27 17.56
N TYR A 231 9.92 -4.75 16.47
CA TYR A 231 9.22 -4.04 15.41
C TYR A 231 8.76 -4.93 14.24
N ASP A 232 7.63 -4.56 13.65
CA ASP A 232 6.89 -5.31 12.65
C ASP A 232 7.12 -4.81 11.21
N TYR A 233 8.32 -5.04 10.69
CA TYR A 233 8.68 -4.64 9.33
C TYR A 233 7.74 -5.29 8.30
N LYS A 234 7.29 -4.48 7.34
CA LYS A 234 6.46 -4.98 6.23
C LYS A 234 7.28 -5.90 5.34
N TRP A 235 6.73 -7.07 5.06
CA TRP A 235 7.22 -7.99 4.05
C TRP A 235 6.68 -7.57 2.68
N LYS A 236 7.60 -7.30 1.74
CA LYS A 236 7.29 -6.99 0.35
C LYS A 236 8.25 -7.76 -0.55
N PRO A 237 7.92 -8.99 -0.97
CA PRO A 237 8.81 -9.78 -1.81
C PRO A 237 9.14 -9.02 -3.10
N THR A 238 10.37 -9.13 -3.59
CA THR A 238 10.83 -8.42 -4.81
C THR A 238 10.05 -8.83 -6.08
N SER A 239 9.40 -9.99 -6.06
CA SER A 239 8.44 -10.48 -7.07
C SER A 239 7.07 -9.77 -7.02
N GLY A 240 6.81 -8.94 -6.01
CA GLY A 240 5.48 -8.43 -5.70
C GLY A 240 4.49 -9.57 -5.45
N ASN A 241 3.22 -9.35 -5.80
CA ASN A 241 2.16 -10.33 -5.56
C ASN A 241 2.21 -11.55 -6.51
N LEU A 242 3.11 -11.57 -7.51
CA LEU A 242 3.23 -12.67 -8.47
C LEU A 242 3.66 -13.98 -7.79
N MET A 243 4.53 -13.87 -6.78
CA MET A 243 5.01 -15.00 -5.98
C MET A 243 5.16 -14.52 -4.53
N TYR A 244 4.05 -14.55 -3.79
CA TYR A 244 4.05 -14.27 -2.36
C TYR A 244 4.45 -15.52 -1.58
N CYS A 245 5.64 -15.50 -0.99
CA CYS A 245 6.11 -16.51 -0.05
C CYS A 245 6.50 -15.81 1.25
N MET A 246 5.87 -16.18 2.37
CA MET A 246 6.24 -15.64 3.68
C MET A 246 7.50 -16.37 4.21
N PRO A 247 8.53 -15.68 4.70
CA PRO A 247 9.71 -16.34 5.26
C PRO A 247 9.36 -17.19 6.48
N LYS A 248 9.96 -18.38 6.58
CA LYS A 248 9.78 -19.25 7.75
C LYS A 248 10.54 -18.70 8.95
N ILE A 249 9.99 -18.86 10.16
CA ILE A 249 10.67 -18.48 11.41
C ILE A 249 12.01 -19.25 11.51
N GLY A 250 13.08 -18.55 11.90
CA GLY A 250 14.47 -19.04 11.91
C GLY A 250 15.23 -18.87 10.60
N THR A 251 14.58 -18.47 9.50
CA THR A 251 15.29 -18.15 8.24
C THR A 251 15.85 -16.72 8.26
N LYS A 252 16.78 -16.42 7.34
CA LYS A 252 17.27 -15.05 7.14
C LYS A 252 16.35 -14.27 6.21
N ALA A 253 16.15 -13.00 6.52
CA ALA A 253 15.51 -12.02 5.65
C ALA A 253 16.33 -10.73 5.53
N SER A 254 16.17 -10.05 4.40
CA SER A 254 16.84 -8.81 4.03
C SER A 254 15.97 -7.59 4.33
N LEU A 255 16.39 -6.76 5.29
CA LEU A 255 15.83 -5.44 5.57
C LEU A 255 16.49 -4.38 4.66
N TYR A 256 15.77 -3.91 3.67
CA TYR A 256 16.20 -2.96 2.65
C TYR A 256 15.73 -1.54 2.97
N PHE A 257 16.56 -0.54 2.67
CA PHE A 257 16.25 0.88 2.89
C PHE A 257 16.21 1.64 1.55
N GLU A 258 15.02 2.13 1.19
CA GLU A 258 14.77 2.86 -0.08
C GLU A 258 15.44 4.24 -0.13
N SER A 259 15.83 4.79 1.03
CA SER A 259 16.35 6.17 1.15
C SER A 259 17.39 6.31 2.26
N ALA A 260 17.97 7.50 2.40
CA ALA A 260 18.86 7.83 3.53
C ALA A 260 18.15 7.88 4.89
N ASP A 261 16.81 7.85 4.92
CA ASP A 261 16.01 7.81 6.13
C ASP A 261 15.92 6.35 6.64
N GLU A 262 16.50 6.06 7.81
CA GLU A 262 16.48 4.73 8.42
C GLU A 262 15.06 4.23 8.74
N ARG A 263 14.08 5.13 8.79
CA ARG A 263 12.66 4.81 9.03
C ARG A 263 11.99 4.16 7.80
N SER A 264 12.69 4.10 6.65
CA SER A 264 12.22 3.52 5.39
C SER A 264 12.44 1.99 5.23
N GLY A 265 12.88 1.30 6.29
CA GLY A 265 13.19 -0.13 6.27
C GLY A 265 12.01 -1.05 5.90
N ILE A 266 12.17 -1.88 4.87
CA ILE A 266 11.19 -2.86 4.38
C ILE A 266 11.89 -4.22 4.20
N ALA A 267 11.26 -5.33 4.59
CA ALA A 267 11.81 -6.67 4.39
C ALA A 267 11.46 -7.20 2.99
N THR A 268 12.44 -7.58 2.16
CA THR A 268 12.21 -7.77 0.71
C THR A 268 12.56 -9.13 0.12
N ASN A 269 13.51 -9.88 0.70
CA ASN A 269 13.83 -11.23 0.26
C ASN A 269 14.36 -12.08 1.42
N SER A 270 14.37 -13.40 1.22
CA SER A 270 14.86 -14.38 2.18
C SER A 270 16.04 -15.13 1.55
N PRO A 271 17.30 -14.70 1.76
CA PRO A 271 18.44 -15.37 1.17
C PRO A 271 18.66 -16.73 1.85
N ARG A 272 18.85 -17.78 1.04
CA ARG A 272 19.21 -19.11 1.52
C ARG A 272 20.62 -19.07 2.11
N THR A 273 20.75 -19.34 3.41
CA THR A 273 22.04 -19.44 4.12
C THR A 273 22.38 -20.88 4.54
N ASN A 274 21.40 -21.78 4.46
CA ASN A 274 21.52 -23.21 4.65
C ASN A 274 22.01 -23.89 3.36
N GLY A 275 23.33 -23.99 3.25
CA GLY A 275 24.07 -24.60 2.15
C GLY A 275 25.56 -24.71 2.48
N GLY A 276 25.91 -25.61 3.40
CA GLY A 276 27.29 -25.90 3.79
C GLY A 276 27.44 -26.59 5.15
N ASN A 277 27.71 -27.89 5.11
CA ASN A 277 28.36 -28.69 6.17
C ASN A 277 27.66 -28.83 7.54
N ASP A 278 26.42 -29.33 7.60
CA ASP A 278 25.90 -29.98 8.82
C ASP A 278 25.02 -31.20 8.47
N GLU A 279 25.31 -32.36 9.09
CA GLU A 279 24.91 -33.72 8.67
C GLU A 279 23.43 -34.09 8.93
N LYS A 280 22.51 -33.11 8.96
CA LYS A 280 21.06 -33.32 9.15
C LYS A 280 20.18 -32.32 8.40
N SER A 281 20.43 -32.15 7.11
CA SER A 281 19.36 -31.75 6.19
C SER A 281 19.14 -32.85 5.17
N ASP A 282 18.11 -33.69 5.37
CA ASP A 282 17.64 -34.72 4.42
C ASP A 282 17.01 -34.11 3.13
N LEU A 283 17.35 -32.85 2.87
CA LEU A 283 17.01 -32.01 1.73
C LEU A 283 18.31 -31.56 1.05
N ASP A 284 19.18 -32.51 0.73
CA ASP A 284 20.23 -32.32 -0.26
C ASP A 284 19.54 -32.05 -1.61
N PHE A 285 19.36 -30.76 -1.87
CA PHE A 285 18.83 -30.22 -3.11
C PHE A 285 19.88 -30.29 -4.22
N GLU A 286 20.31 -31.51 -4.57
CA GLU A 286 21.35 -31.81 -5.57
C GLU A 286 21.12 -31.03 -6.88
N GLY A 287 19.86 -30.84 -7.27
CA GLY A 287 19.44 -30.06 -8.44
C GLY A 287 19.95 -28.62 -8.44
N PHE A 288 19.86 -27.87 -7.34
CA PHE A 288 20.06 -26.41 -7.32
C PHE A 288 21.54 -25.95 -7.22
N SER A 289 22.47 -26.90 -7.19
CA SER A 289 23.90 -26.61 -7.34
C SER A 289 24.25 -26.11 -8.75
N ASN A 290 23.45 -26.51 -9.76
CA ASN A 290 23.59 -26.09 -11.14
C ASN A 290 22.65 -24.92 -11.46
N VAL A 291 23.19 -23.80 -11.95
CA VAL A 291 22.42 -22.59 -12.31
C VAL A 291 21.38 -22.79 -13.43
N GLN A 292 21.49 -23.89 -14.18
CA GLN A 292 20.52 -24.26 -15.22
C GLN A 292 19.29 -24.97 -14.65
N ASN A 293 19.39 -25.51 -13.44
CA ASN A 293 18.30 -26.20 -12.77
C ASN A 293 17.53 -25.21 -11.90
N ARG A 294 16.30 -24.88 -12.33
CA ARG A 294 15.43 -23.94 -11.62
C ARG A 294 14.25 -24.69 -11.04
N GLY A 295 13.63 -24.14 -10.01
CA GLY A 295 12.43 -24.74 -9.44
C GLY A 295 12.00 -24.09 -8.14
N MET A 296 10.90 -24.59 -7.61
CA MET A 296 10.31 -24.17 -6.33
C MET A 296 9.94 -25.41 -5.54
N VAL A 297 10.35 -25.44 -4.27
CA VAL A 297 10.07 -26.57 -3.38
C VAL A 297 9.54 -26.05 -2.05
N THR A 298 8.47 -26.68 -1.58
CA THR A 298 7.84 -26.38 -0.30
C THR A 298 8.55 -27.10 0.84
N GLU A 299 8.30 -26.70 2.09
CA GLU A 299 8.80 -27.43 3.27
C GLU A 299 8.20 -28.85 3.44
N HIS A 300 7.21 -29.19 2.63
CA HIS A 300 6.58 -30.51 2.54
C HIS A 300 6.98 -31.23 1.24
N ASP A 301 8.19 -31.01 0.72
CA ASP A 301 8.75 -31.72 -0.44
C ASP A 301 7.97 -31.70 -1.77
N LYS A 302 6.88 -30.95 -1.88
CA LYS A 302 6.18 -30.71 -3.15
C LYS A 302 7.06 -29.82 -4.03
N ARG A 303 7.33 -30.24 -5.27
CA ARG A 303 8.30 -29.63 -6.19
C ARG A 303 7.67 -29.21 -7.51
N MET A 304 8.14 -28.07 -8.03
CA MET A 304 7.99 -27.64 -9.41
C MET A 304 9.39 -27.41 -9.96
N ASP A 305 9.90 -28.34 -10.75
CA ASP A 305 11.26 -28.34 -11.28
C ASP A 305 11.25 -27.99 -12.78
N MET A 306 12.14 -27.09 -13.20
CA MET A 306 12.32 -26.55 -14.55
C MET A 306 13.79 -26.69 -14.91
N TYR A 307 14.15 -27.83 -15.50
CA TYR A 307 15.51 -28.18 -15.91
C TYR A 307 15.63 -28.10 -17.44
N PRO A 308 16.85 -28.11 -18.02
CA PRO A 308 17.04 -27.89 -19.47
C PRO A 308 16.32 -28.84 -20.42
N SER A 309 16.02 -30.06 -19.98
CA SER A 309 15.33 -31.10 -20.78
C SER A 309 14.05 -31.65 -20.12
N THR A 310 13.67 -31.14 -18.94
CA THR A 310 12.51 -31.63 -18.17
C THR A 310 11.77 -30.54 -17.42
N LEU A 311 10.43 -30.62 -17.45
CA LEU A 311 9.52 -29.87 -16.58
C LEU A 311 8.76 -30.88 -15.72
N LYS A 312 8.89 -30.78 -14.39
CA LYS A 312 8.32 -31.74 -13.45
C LYS A 312 7.51 -31.08 -12.36
N PHE A 313 6.29 -31.57 -12.14
CA PHE A 313 5.51 -31.30 -10.94
C PHE A 313 5.47 -32.58 -10.11
N LYS A 314 5.99 -32.53 -8.88
CA LYS A 314 6.02 -33.67 -7.95
C LYS A 314 5.21 -33.34 -6.70
N GLY A 315 4.19 -34.15 -6.41
CA GLY A 315 3.50 -34.15 -5.13
C GLY A 315 4.20 -35.07 -4.12
N THR A 316 3.83 -34.95 -2.85
CA THR A 316 4.17 -35.95 -1.83
C THR A 316 3.26 -37.16 -1.95
N SER A 317 3.81 -38.28 -2.42
CA SER A 317 3.31 -39.59 -2.03
C SER A 317 3.82 -39.89 -0.62
N GLY A 318 2.94 -40.35 0.28
CA GLY A 318 3.36 -40.81 1.62
C GLY A 318 4.12 -42.14 1.61
N ASP A 319 4.32 -42.70 0.42
CA ASP A 319 5.09 -43.90 0.13
C ASP A 319 6.07 -43.53 -1.00
N GLU A 320 7.37 -43.69 -0.76
CA GLU A 320 8.42 -43.33 -1.73
C GLU A 320 8.37 -44.19 -3.00
N ALA A 321 7.73 -45.37 -2.93
CA ALA A 321 7.69 -46.34 -4.01
C ALA A 321 6.69 -46.04 -5.14
N VAL A 322 5.71 -45.14 -4.93
CA VAL A 322 4.62 -44.90 -5.91
C VAL A 322 4.44 -43.41 -6.21
N PRO A 323 4.87 -42.91 -7.38
CA PRO A 323 4.88 -41.48 -7.67
C PRO A 323 3.50 -40.82 -7.70
N LEU A 324 3.49 -39.52 -7.37
CA LEU A 324 2.48 -38.56 -7.82
C LEU A 324 3.22 -37.47 -8.59
N GLU A 325 3.32 -37.64 -9.91
CA GLU A 325 4.08 -36.74 -10.78
C GLU A 325 3.42 -36.48 -12.12
N LEU A 326 3.62 -35.25 -12.60
CA LEU A 326 3.44 -34.86 -13.99
C LEU A 326 4.81 -34.46 -14.52
N LEU A 327 5.29 -35.19 -15.52
CA LEU A 327 6.60 -34.99 -16.14
C LEU A 327 6.42 -34.72 -17.63
N PHE A 328 7.08 -33.67 -18.11
CA PHE A 328 7.35 -33.42 -19.52
C PHE A 328 8.86 -33.57 -19.70
N ASP A 329 9.27 -34.42 -20.62
CA ASP A 329 10.65 -34.82 -20.85
C ASP A 329 10.91 -34.88 -22.36
N ASP A 330 11.99 -34.25 -22.82
CA ASP A 330 12.25 -34.08 -24.26
C ASP A 330 12.58 -35.40 -24.99
N GLU A 331 13.03 -36.44 -24.28
CA GLU A 331 13.37 -37.75 -24.86
C GLU A 331 12.19 -38.73 -24.81
N THR A 332 11.40 -38.69 -23.74
CA THR A 332 10.36 -39.69 -23.42
C THR A 332 8.91 -39.17 -23.51
N GLY A 333 8.72 -37.86 -23.64
CA GLY A 333 7.43 -37.21 -23.85
C GLY A 333 6.72 -36.81 -22.54
N ILE A 334 5.39 -36.94 -22.51
CA ILE A 334 4.57 -36.51 -21.37
C ILE A 334 4.09 -37.74 -20.59
N LYS A 335 4.37 -37.76 -19.29
CA LYS A 335 4.02 -38.83 -18.35
C LYS A 335 3.15 -38.27 -17.22
N PHE A 336 1.98 -38.88 -17.03
CA PHE A 336 1.11 -38.66 -15.87
C PHE A 336 1.16 -39.92 -15.00
N GLU A 337 1.67 -39.82 -13.78
CA GLU A 337 1.74 -40.95 -12.85
C GLU A 337 1.14 -40.58 -11.49
N SER A 338 0.32 -41.49 -10.96
CA SER A 338 -0.40 -41.29 -9.71
C SER A 338 -0.74 -42.64 -9.08
N HIS A 339 -0.48 -42.76 -7.77
CA HIS A 339 -0.94 -43.86 -6.93
C HIS A 339 -2.46 -43.85 -6.66
N LYS A 340 -3.17 -42.79 -7.08
CA LYS A 340 -4.64 -42.63 -7.02
C LYS A 340 -5.23 -42.43 -8.42
N ILE A 341 -6.56 -42.53 -8.53
CA ILE A 341 -7.31 -42.34 -9.78
C ILE A 341 -6.96 -40.99 -10.43
N ILE A 342 -6.69 -40.98 -11.73
CA ILE A 342 -6.57 -39.76 -12.54
C ILE A 342 -7.93 -39.52 -13.21
N ASP A 343 -8.61 -38.45 -12.80
CA ASP A 343 -9.88 -38.02 -13.40
C ASP A 343 -9.64 -36.88 -14.40
N LEU A 344 -10.11 -37.05 -15.64
CA LEU A 344 -10.15 -35.99 -16.66
C LEU A 344 -11.62 -35.60 -16.90
N VAL A 345 -11.97 -34.34 -16.66
CA VAL A 345 -13.35 -33.83 -16.74
C VAL A 345 -13.40 -32.55 -17.56
N SER A 346 -14.39 -32.44 -18.43
CA SER A 346 -14.66 -31.27 -19.27
C SER A 346 -16.17 -30.97 -19.30
N LEU A 347 -16.53 -29.72 -19.55
CA LEU A 347 -17.91 -29.32 -19.86
C LEU A 347 -18.32 -29.71 -21.29
N GLU A 348 -17.33 -29.94 -22.15
CA GLU A 348 -17.50 -30.36 -23.55
C GLU A 348 -16.74 -31.67 -23.80
N ASN A 349 -16.22 -31.88 -25.02
CA ASN A 349 -15.53 -33.10 -25.38
C ASN A 349 -14.06 -33.09 -24.93
N ILE A 350 -13.60 -34.20 -24.35
CA ILE A 350 -12.17 -34.51 -24.23
C ILE A 350 -11.79 -35.35 -25.45
N LYS A 351 -10.82 -34.87 -26.24
CA LYS A 351 -10.32 -35.54 -27.44
C LYS A 351 -8.87 -35.96 -27.21
N ILE A 352 -8.59 -37.25 -27.31
CA ILE A 352 -7.24 -37.81 -27.27
C ILE A 352 -7.02 -38.53 -28.59
N GLU A 353 -6.01 -38.12 -29.34
CA GLU A 353 -5.62 -38.69 -30.63
C GLU A 353 -4.13 -38.98 -30.64
N SER A 354 -3.74 -40.10 -31.24
CA SER A 354 -2.35 -40.44 -31.55
C SER A 354 -2.29 -41.24 -32.85
N GLU A 355 -1.17 -41.16 -33.57
CA GLU A 355 -0.97 -41.94 -34.80
C GLU A 355 -0.93 -43.44 -34.53
N GLN A 356 -0.40 -43.82 -33.36
CA GLN A 356 -0.41 -45.17 -32.83
C GLN A 356 -0.76 -45.12 -31.34
N ALA A 357 -1.63 -46.01 -30.89
CA ALA A 357 -2.02 -46.15 -29.49
C ALA A 357 -1.75 -47.58 -29.04
N VAL A 358 -0.91 -47.75 -28.01
CA VAL A 358 -0.56 -49.06 -27.43
C VAL A 358 -1.05 -49.10 -25.99
N LEU A 359 -2.07 -49.92 -25.72
CA LEU A 359 -2.59 -50.11 -24.38
C LEU A 359 -1.75 -51.18 -23.65
N GLY A 360 -0.69 -50.73 -22.95
CA GLY A 360 0.35 -51.63 -22.43
C GLY A 360 -0.13 -52.72 -21.46
N TYR A 361 -1.02 -52.37 -20.52
CA TYR A 361 -1.71 -53.31 -19.64
C TYR A 361 -2.92 -52.61 -18.98
N ALA A 362 -4.12 -53.17 -19.09
CA ALA A 362 -5.31 -52.68 -18.38
C ALA A 362 -5.95 -53.89 -17.65
N PRO A 363 -5.73 -54.06 -16.34
CA PRO A 363 -5.97 -55.35 -15.69
C PRO A 363 -7.45 -55.74 -15.50
N LEU A 364 -8.43 -54.83 -15.68
CA LEU A 364 -9.74 -54.98 -15.03
C LEU A 364 -10.99 -54.36 -15.70
N GLU A 365 -11.04 -54.17 -17.02
CA GLU A 365 -12.15 -53.58 -17.85
C GLU A 365 -11.90 -52.11 -18.29
N LEU A 366 -12.15 -51.81 -19.57
CA LEU A 366 -12.20 -50.44 -20.10
C LEU A 366 -13.66 -50.08 -20.40
N LYS A 367 -14.26 -49.24 -19.54
CA LYS A 367 -15.71 -49.05 -19.47
C LYS A 367 -16.12 -47.65 -19.88
N VAL A 368 -16.72 -47.52 -21.06
CA VAL A 368 -17.27 -46.24 -21.56
C VAL A 368 -18.68 -46.03 -21.01
N LEU A 369 -18.81 -45.22 -19.96
CA LEU A 369 -20.09 -44.87 -19.33
C LEU A 369 -20.52 -43.44 -19.67
N ARG A 370 -21.51 -43.28 -20.57
CA ARG A 370 -22.24 -42.02 -20.76
C ARG A 370 -23.41 -41.92 -19.77
N THR A 371 -23.11 -41.74 -18.49
CA THR A 371 -24.16 -41.52 -17.47
C THR A 371 -24.20 -40.05 -17.06
N ALA A 372 -25.16 -39.30 -17.60
CA ALA A 372 -25.34 -37.87 -17.30
C ALA A 372 -25.41 -37.59 -15.78
N LYS A 373 -26.03 -38.50 -15.02
CA LYS A 373 -26.18 -38.43 -13.57
C LYS A 373 -24.86 -38.48 -12.80
N LEU A 374 -23.92 -39.32 -13.22
CA LEU A 374 -22.58 -39.43 -12.60
C LEU A 374 -21.72 -38.20 -12.93
N MET A 375 -21.90 -37.64 -14.13
CA MET A 375 -21.24 -36.41 -14.55
C MET A 375 -21.76 -35.19 -13.76
N GLU A 376 -23.07 -35.11 -13.52
CA GLU A 376 -23.71 -34.04 -12.72
C GLU A 376 -23.28 -34.09 -11.22
N GLU A 377 -22.93 -35.26 -10.70
CA GLU A 377 -22.38 -35.43 -9.34
C GLU A 377 -20.89 -35.08 -9.27
N LYS A 378 -20.04 -35.56 -10.19
CA LYS A 378 -18.61 -35.16 -10.23
C LYS A 378 -18.42 -33.66 -10.51
N LEU A 379 -19.26 -33.04 -11.34
CA LEU A 379 -19.23 -31.59 -11.56
C LEU A 379 -19.46 -30.79 -10.27
N LYS A 380 -20.30 -31.25 -9.35
CA LYS A 380 -20.53 -30.59 -8.05
C LYS A 380 -19.32 -30.67 -7.11
N SER A 381 -18.46 -31.68 -7.26
CA SER A 381 -17.23 -31.81 -6.45
C SER A 381 -16.01 -31.04 -6.99
N ILE A 382 -16.06 -30.58 -8.24
CA ILE A 382 -14.91 -29.93 -8.93
C ILE A 382 -14.99 -28.39 -8.86
N ILE A 383 -16.16 -27.83 -8.51
CA ILE A 383 -16.35 -26.37 -8.38
C ILE A 383 -15.76 -25.90 -7.03
N PRO A 384 -14.80 -24.94 -7.01
CA PRO A 384 -14.22 -24.45 -5.77
C PRO A 384 -15.27 -23.74 -4.89
N LYS A 385 -15.20 -23.96 -3.57
CA LYS A 385 -16.07 -23.32 -2.57
C LYS A 385 -15.69 -21.84 -2.36
N GLY A 386 -15.93 -21.00 -3.35
CA GLY A 386 -15.59 -19.58 -3.31
C GLY A 386 -16.47 -18.72 -4.22
N THR A 387 -17.37 -17.94 -3.60
CA THR A 387 -18.01 -16.72 -4.15
C THR A 387 -18.62 -16.79 -5.56
N TYR A 388 -19.31 -17.88 -5.88
CA TYR A 388 -20.44 -17.87 -6.81
C TYR A 388 -21.59 -18.66 -6.19
N THR A 389 -22.81 -18.11 -6.16
CA THR A 389 -23.93 -18.77 -5.49
C THR A 389 -24.25 -20.09 -6.20
N MET A 390 -24.11 -21.21 -5.49
CA MET A 390 -24.18 -22.59 -6.04
C MET A 390 -25.41 -22.81 -6.95
N GLU A 391 -26.55 -22.25 -6.56
CA GLU A 391 -27.80 -22.37 -7.32
C GLU A 391 -27.79 -21.63 -8.66
N LYS A 392 -27.06 -20.50 -8.76
CA LYS A 392 -27.08 -19.66 -9.95
C LYS A 392 -26.27 -20.29 -11.09
N ALA A 393 -25.07 -20.79 -10.80
CA ALA A 393 -24.25 -21.50 -11.78
C ALA A 393 -24.96 -22.78 -12.26
N LEU A 394 -25.53 -23.57 -11.33
CA LEU A 394 -26.26 -24.79 -11.67
C LEU A 394 -27.51 -24.52 -12.54
N LYS A 395 -28.17 -23.37 -12.32
CA LYS A 395 -29.33 -22.94 -13.11
C LYS A 395 -28.97 -22.41 -14.48
N GLU A 396 -27.93 -21.57 -14.59
CA GLU A 396 -27.43 -21.08 -15.89
C GLU A 396 -26.88 -22.22 -16.76
N ILE A 397 -26.30 -23.28 -16.17
CA ILE A 397 -25.90 -24.50 -16.89
C ILE A 397 -27.13 -25.28 -17.39
N LYS A 398 -28.18 -25.44 -16.57
CA LYS A 398 -29.44 -26.10 -16.97
C LYS A 398 -30.25 -25.33 -18.02
N GLU A 399 -30.05 -24.02 -18.14
CA GLU A 399 -30.67 -23.19 -19.18
C GLU A 399 -29.87 -23.14 -20.50
N LYS A 400 -28.55 -23.41 -20.46
CA LYS A 400 -27.67 -23.39 -21.65
C LYS A 400 -27.38 -24.77 -22.26
N VAL A 401 -27.44 -25.83 -21.47
CA VAL A 401 -27.24 -27.21 -21.95
C VAL A 401 -28.60 -27.87 -22.15
N ASP A 402 -28.96 -28.16 -23.40
CA ASP A 402 -30.14 -28.97 -23.68
C ASP A 402 -29.90 -30.44 -23.32
N LEU A 403 -30.10 -30.75 -22.03
CA LEU A 403 -30.01 -32.09 -21.48
C LEU A 403 -31.06 -33.03 -22.11
N SER A 404 -32.13 -32.54 -22.76
CA SER A 404 -33.15 -33.39 -23.39
C SER A 404 -32.60 -34.20 -24.56
N ALA A 405 -31.59 -33.68 -25.27
CA ALA A 405 -30.83 -34.41 -26.30
C ALA A 405 -29.93 -35.52 -25.74
N ILE A 406 -29.65 -35.52 -24.43
CA ILE A 406 -28.90 -36.57 -23.73
C ILE A 406 -29.87 -37.60 -23.11
N TYR A 407 -31.11 -37.21 -22.80
CA TYR A 407 -32.17 -38.11 -22.34
C TYR A 407 -32.79 -38.99 -23.45
N SER A 408 -32.33 -38.90 -24.70
CA SER A 408 -32.83 -39.74 -25.80
C SER A 408 -32.27 -41.17 -25.80
N ASN A 409 -32.69 -41.97 -24.81
CA ASN A 409 -32.98 -43.41 -24.88
C ASN A 409 -32.05 -44.36 -25.69
N ASN A 410 -30.76 -44.05 -25.81
CA ASN A 410 -29.76 -44.87 -26.50
C ASN A 410 -28.51 -45.05 -25.63
N ASP A 411 -28.63 -45.93 -24.62
CA ASP A 411 -27.48 -46.48 -23.88
C ASP A 411 -26.57 -47.26 -24.83
N THR A 412 -25.64 -46.55 -25.48
CA THR A 412 -24.72 -47.14 -26.45
C THR A 412 -23.51 -47.70 -25.70
N THR A 413 -23.72 -48.84 -25.04
CA THR A 413 -22.66 -49.55 -24.29
C THR A 413 -21.73 -50.27 -25.26
N LEU A 414 -20.56 -49.68 -25.54
CA LEU A 414 -19.47 -50.39 -26.23
C LEU A 414 -18.59 -51.10 -25.20
N MET A 415 -18.91 -52.37 -24.93
CA MET A 415 -17.99 -53.28 -24.25
C MET A 415 -17.06 -53.94 -25.27
N ILE A 416 -15.79 -53.53 -25.32
CA ILE A 416 -14.73 -54.31 -25.97
C ILE A 416 -14.17 -55.28 -24.93
N SER A 417 -14.84 -56.43 -24.76
CA SER A 417 -14.31 -57.54 -23.99
C SER A 417 -13.49 -58.44 -24.91
N ASN A 418 -12.15 -58.38 -24.79
CA ASN A 418 -11.26 -59.33 -25.43
C ASN A 418 -11.12 -60.59 -24.58
N GLN A 419 -12.18 -61.40 -24.54
CA GLN A 419 -12.07 -62.81 -24.16
C GLN A 419 -13.13 -63.65 -24.88
N PHE A 420 -12.68 -64.59 -25.71
CA PHE A 420 -13.52 -65.70 -26.15
C PHE A 420 -13.68 -66.65 -24.97
N ASP A 421 -14.92 -66.84 -24.50
CA ASP A 421 -15.42 -68.21 -24.29
C ASP A 421 -16.95 -68.25 -24.16
N ILE A 422 -17.52 -69.39 -24.58
CA ILE A 422 -18.96 -69.64 -24.64
C ILE A 422 -19.41 -70.40 -23.38
N VAL A 423 -20.68 -70.20 -22.97
CA VAL A 423 -21.39 -70.83 -21.84
C VAL A 423 -21.14 -70.23 -20.44
N THR A 424 -22.07 -69.40 -19.96
CA THR A 424 -22.83 -69.75 -18.73
C THR A 424 -24.17 -69.02 -18.65
N TYR A 425 -25.20 -69.61 -19.24
CA TYR A 425 -26.60 -69.18 -19.07
C TYR A 425 -27.18 -69.85 -17.81
N LYS A 426 -26.85 -69.35 -16.62
CA LYS A 426 -27.62 -69.52 -15.35
C LYS A 426 -26.92 -68.90 -14.15
N ASN A 427 -27.74 -68.31 -13.27
CA ASN A 427 -27.43 -67.90 -11.91
C ASN A 427 -26.36 -66.80 -11.76
N HIS A 428 -26.79 -65.58 -11.47
CA HIS A 428 -26.38 -64.91 -10.22
C HIS A 428 -27.47 -63.94 -9.76
N VAL A 429 -27.56 -63.75 -8.45
CA VAL A 429 -28.58 -62.97 -7.74
C VAL A 429 -28.17 -61.50 -7.71
N MET A 430 -29.09 -60.58 -7.98
CA MET A 430 -28.89 -59.17 -7.62
C MET A 430 -28.88 -59.05 -6.10
N GLN A 431 -27.73 -58.69 -5.52
CA GLN A 431 -27.62 -58.28 -4.13
C GLN A 431 -27.32 -56.77 -4.10
N GLY A 432 -28.30 -55.98 -3.66
CA GLY A 432 -28.02 -54.60 -3.27
C GLY A 432 -27.18 -54.59 -1.99
N ARG A 433 -26.14 -53.75 -1.96
CA ARG A 433 -25.49 -53.34 -0.71
C ARG A 433 -25.80 -51.87 -0.51
N GLU A 434 -26.46 -51.58 0.61
CA GLU A 434 -26.53 -50.23 1.14
C GLU A 434 -25.18 -49.95 1.82
N TYR A 435 -24.55 -48.83 1.47
CA TYR A 435 -23.28 -48.44 2.05
C TYR A 435 -23.56 -47.58 3.28
N GLU A 436 -23.28 -48.09 4.48
CA GLU A 436 -23.08 -47.20 5.63
C GLU A 436 -21.79 -46.42 5.40
N LEU A 437 -21.88 -45.09 5.44
CA LEU A 437 -20.69 -44.23 5.47
C LEU A 437 -19.98 -44.44 6.81
N TYR A 438 -18.70 -44.76 6.75
CA TYR A 438 -17.78 -44.40 7.82
C TYR A 438 -17.45 -42.91 7.67
N GLU A 439 -17.41 -42.18 8.78
CA GLU A 439 -16.90 -40.81 8.78
C GLU A 439 -15.42 -40.83 8.36
N PRO A 440 -14.97 -39.89 7.51
CA PRO A 440 -13.59 -39.86 7.03
C PRO A 440 -12.62 -39.60 8.19
N ILE A 441 -11.46 -40.26 8.15
CA ILE A 441 -10.33 -39.92 9.02
C ILE A 441 -9.74 -38.60 8.53
N ASP A 442 -9.66 -37.63 9.44
CA ASP A 442 -9.28 -36.25 9.15
C ASP A 442 -7.74 -36.09 9.19
N ASP A 443 -7.12 -36.05 8.01
CA ASP A 443 -5.66 -35.90 7.82
C ASP A 443 -5.25 -34.55 7.20
N ALA A 444 -6.18 -33.60 7.11
CA ALA A 444 -5.86 -32.20 6.85
C ALA A 444 -5.38 -31.51 8.14
N PRO A 445 -4.53 -30.46 8.07
CA PRO A 445 -4.42 -29.53 9.18
C PRO A 445 -5.81 -28.91 9.39
N GLN A 446 -6.45 -29.19 10.53
CA GLN A 446 -7.77 -28.67 10.84
C GLN A 446 -7.75 -27.13 10.79
N GLU A 447 -8.28 -26.56 9.71
CA GLU A 447 -8.83 -25.20 9.75
C GLU A 447 -9.85 -25.21 10.89
N ALA A 448 -9.56 -24.44 11.94
CA ALA A 448 -10.39 -24.42 13.14
C ALA A 448 -11.78 -23.90 12.75
N GLY A 449 -12.72 -24.83 12.55
CA GLY A 449 -14.09 -24.51 12.15
C GLY A 449 -14.65 -23.41 13.06
N PHE A 450 -15.26 -22.39 12.44
CA PHE A 450 -15.69 -21.16 13.11
C PHE A 450 -16.28 -21.48 14.49
N ASN A 451 -15.62 -20.98 15.55
CA ASN A 451 -15.86 -21.49 16.89
C ASN A 451 -17.15 -20.90 17.46
N TRP A 452 -18.29 -21.43 17.03
CA TRP A 452 -19.64 -20.99 17.40
C TRP A 452 -19.84 -20.93 18.91
N GLY A 453 -19.23 -21.84 19.68
CA GLY A 453 -19.26 -21.81 21.14
C GLY A 453 -18.54 -20.58 21.71
N LYS A 454 -17.32 -20.29 21.26
CA LYS A 454 -16.53 -19.12 21.67
C LYS A 454 -17.17 -17.81 21.19
N TRP A 455 -17.72 -17.79 19.98
CA TRP A 455 -18.42 -16.64 19.41
C TRP A 455 -19.70 -16.32 20.19
N ALA A 456 -20.54 -17.34 20.47
CA ALA A 456 -21.73 -17.18 21.30
C ALA A 456 -21.38 -16.80 22.74
N PHE A 457 -20.28 -17.32 23.29
CA PHE A 457 -19.78 -16.95 24.62
C PHE A 457 -19.32 -15.48 24.67
N ASN A 458 -18.56 -15.01 23.68
CA ASN A 458 -18.19 -13.60 23.55
C ASN A 458 -19.46 -12.71 23.41
N LEU A 459 -20.41 -13.09 22.54
CA LEU A 459 -21.70 -12.39 22.39
C LEU A 459 -22.45 -12.28 23.72
N ALA A 460 -22.52 -13.38 24.48
CA ALA A 460 -23.15 -13.43 25.80
C ALA A 460 -22.42 -12.57 26.84
N LEU A 461 -21.08 -12.57 26.87
CA LEU A 461 -20.28 -11.69 27.73
C LEU A 461 -20.57 -10.21 27.46
N GLY A 462 -20.66 -9.82 26.18
CA GLY A 462 -21.02 -8.46 25.77
C GLY A 462 -22.43 -8.05 26.18
N ALA A 463 -23.39 -8.96 26.04
CA ALA A 463 -24.76 -8.75 26.51
C ALA A 463 -24.84 -8.62 28.04
N VAL A 464 -24.16 -9.49 28.79
CA VAL A 464 -24.11 -9.45 30.27
C VAL A 464 -23.45 -8.16 30.76
N ALA A 465 -22.33 -7.72 30.16
CA ALA A 465 -21.70 -6.44 30.49
C ALA A 465 -22.63 -5.25 30.25
N THR A 466 -23.32 -5.24 29.11
CA THR A 466 -24.31 -4.19 28.76
C THR A 466 -25.46 -4.15 29.78
N VAL A 467 -26.05 -5.29 30.13
CA VAL A 467 -27.14 -5.38 31.12
C VAL A 467 -26.66 -4.99 32.52
N ALA A 468 -25.43 -5.35 32.91
CA ALA A 468 -24.85 -4.94 34.19
C ALA A 468 -24.71 -3.42 34.29
N PHE A 469 -24.24 -2.75 33.23
CA PHE A 469 -24.15 -1.29 33.19
C PHE A 469 -25.53 -0.61 33.17
N ILE A 470 -26.54 -1.19 32.49
CA ILE A 470 -27.93 -0.71 32.55
C ILE A 470 -28.45 -0.80 33.99
N GLY A 471 -28.28 -1.94 34.66
CA GLY A 471 -28.69 -2.12 36.06
C GLY A 471 -28.00 -1.15 37.03
N LEU A 472 -26.68 -0.94 36.86
CA LEU A 472 -25.91 0.06 37.61
C LEU A 472 -26.41 1.48 37.36
N SER A 473 -26.80 1.84 36.13
CA SER A 473 -27.32 3.17 35.81
C SER A 473 -28.64 3.47 36.53
N VAL A 474 -29.53 2.48 36.65
CA VAL A 474 -30.80 2.60 37.37
C VAL A 474 -30.58 2.66 38.89
N ALA A 475 -29.57 1.97 39.41
CA ALA A 475 -29.33 1.87 40.86
C ALA A 475 -28.59 3.05 41.49
N THR A 476 -27.83 3.84 40.74
CA THR A 476 -26.82 4.77 41.30
C THR A 476 -27.13 6.25 41.17
N GLY A 477 -27.92 6.65 40.16
CA GLY A 477 -28.32 8.04 39.94
C GLY A 477 -27.20 9.02 39.57
N GLY A 478 -27.59 10.27 39.26
CA GLY A 478 -26.67 11.39 39.02
C GLY A 478 -25.68 11.17 37.87
N ALA A 479 -24.50 11.78 37.98
CA ALA A 479 -23.45 11.68 36.96
C ALA A 479 -22.93 10.24 36.78
N PHE A 480 -22.93 9.42 37.83
CA PHE A 480 -22.51 8.01 37.72
C PHE A 480 -23.51 7.18 36.91
N ALA A 481 -24.82 7.46 37.03
CA ALA A 481 -25.82 6.87 36.13
C ALA A 481 -25.59 7.25 34.66
N ALA A 482 -25.21 8.50 34.38
CA ALA A 482 -24.87 8.94 33.02
C ALA A 482 -23.62 8.23 32.47
N PHE A 483 -22.59 8.03 33.31
CA PHE A 483 -21.43 7.19 32.97
C PHE A 483 -21.84 5.75 32.67
N CYS A 484 -22.64 5.11 33.54
CA CYS A 484 -23.07 3.72 33.33
C CYS A 484 -23.97 3.57 32.09
N ALA A 485 -24.86 4.52 31.81
CA ALA A 485 -25.66 4.51 30.58
C ALA A 485 -24.79 4.65 29.32
N GLY A 486 -23.78 5.52 29.34
CA GLY A 486 -22.80 5.63 28.27
C GLY A 486 -21.97 4.36 28.09
N ALA A 487 -21.51 3.76 29.19
CA ALA A 487 -20.75 2.51 29.19
C ALA A 487 -21.54 1.36 28.55
N ALA A 488 -22.84 1.24 28.87
CA ALA A 488 -23.74 0.26 28.24
C ALA A 488 -23.85 0.43 26.72
N VAL A 489 -23.95 1.67 26.22
CA VAL A 489 -23.98 1.95 24.77
C VAL A 489 -22.65 1.58 24.10
N GLY A 490 -21.52 1.90 24.75
CA GLY A 490 -20.18 1.55 24.26
C GLY A 490 -19.98 0.04 24.16
N THR A 491 -20.30 -0.70 25.23
CA THR A 491 -20.20 -2.17 25.26
C THR A 491 -21.11 -2.84 24.24
N ALA A 492 -22.34 -2.36 24.05
CA ALA A 492 -23.28 -2.88 23.07
C ALA A 492 -22.79 -2.68 21.63
N ALA A 493 -22.33 -1.46 21.29
CA ALA A 493 -21.80 -1.15 19.98
C ALA A 493 -20.57 -2.01 19.64
N PHE A 494 -19.61 -2.13 20.58
CA PHE A 494 -18.42 -2.97 20.41
C PHE A 494 -18.79 -4.45 20.21
N THR A 495 -19.71 -4.98 21.03
CA THR A 495 -20.18 -6.37 20.91
C THR A 495 -20.75 -6.67 19.53
N ILE A 496 -21.56 -5.77 18.98
CA ILE A 496 -22.15 -5.91 17.64
C ILE A 496 -21.08 -5.80 16.55
N THR A 497 -20.20 -4.79 16.61
CA THR A 497 -19.16 -4.62 15.57
C THR A 497 -18.16 -5.77 15.53
N THR A 498 -17.76 -6.28 16.69
CA THR A 498 -16.76 -7.36 16.78
C THR A 498 -17.39 -8.71 16.44
N SER A 499 -18.62 -9.02 16.89
CA SER A 499 -19.30 -10.27 16.51
C SER A 499 -19.65 -10.36 15.02
N VAL A 500 -19.98 -9.23 14.37
CA VAL A 500 -20.15 -9.14 12.91
C VAL A 500 -18.80 -9.19 12.19
N GLY A 501 -17.75 -8.60 12.77
CA GLY A 501 -16.38 -8.71 12.29
C GLY A 501 -15.89 -10.16 12.24
N ASP A 502 -16.05 -10.89 13.35
CA ASP A 502 -15.73 -12.32 13.46
C ASP A 502 -16.49 -13.16 12.41
N LEU A 503 -17.79 -12.90 12.22
CA LEU A 503 -18.61 -13.58 11.20
C LEU A 503 -18.15 -13.30 9.75
N ILE A 504 -17.55 -12.14 9.50
CA ILE A 504 -17.05 -11.75 8.17
C ILE A 504 -15.61 -12.25 7.93
N SER A 505 -14.78 -12.30 8.97
CA SER A 505 -13.40 -12.81 8.90
C SER A 505 -13.34 -14.34 8.86
N GLY A 506 -14.30 -15.02 9.47
CA GLY A 506 -14.22 -16.47 9.71
C GLY A 506 -13.36 -16.85 10.91
N GLU A 507 -12.80 -15.87 11.63
CA GLU A 507 -11.98 -16.06 12.83
C GLU A 507 -12.67 -15.42 14.05
N VAL A 508 -12.77 -16.16 15.16
CA VAL A 508 -13.40 -15.68 16.39
C VAL A 508 -12.37 -14.99 17.27
N THR A 509 -12.59 -13.70 17.59
CA THR A 509 -11.74 -12.90 18.48
C THR A 509 -11.47 -13.62 19.80
N ASP A 510 -10.22 -13.59 20.29
CA ASP A 510 -9.93 -14.25 21.57
C ASP A 510 -10.72 -13.63 22.72
N THR A 511 -11.23 -14.47 23.63
CA THR A 511 -12.07 -14.01 24.73
C THR A 511 -11.34 -13.02 25.65
N LYS A 512 -10.00 -13.09 25.76
CA LYS A 512 -9.21 -12.07 26.47
C LYS A 512 -9.20 -10.74 25.74
N ASP A 513 -8.90 -10.75 24.44
CA ASP A 513 -8.85 -9.54 23.62
C ASP A 513 -10.23 -8.89 23.47
N PHE A 514 -11.27 -9.72 23.38
CA PHE A 514 -12.67 -9.31 23.40
C PHE A 514 -13.06 -8.64 24.73
N LEU A 515 -12.64 -9.19 25.87
CA LEU A 515 -12.84 -8.57 27.19
C LEU A 515 -12.05 -7.26 27.36
N VAL A 516 -10.83 -7.18 26.83
CA VAL A 516 -10.03 -5.94 26.82
C VAL A 516 -10.73 -4.87 25.97
N GLY A 517 -11.18 -5.21 24.75
CA GLY A 517 -11.93 -4.30 23.89
C GLY A 517 -13.26 -3.85 24.52
N LEU A 518 -14.00 -4.76 25.16
CA LEU A 518 -15.20 -4.43 25.95
C LEU A 518 -14.89 -3.42 27.07
N SER A 519 -13.77 -3.60 27.79
CA SER A 519 -13.40 -2.70 28.88
C SER A 519 -13.05 -1.30 28.39
N TRP A 520 -12.37 -1.18 27.24
CA TRP A 520 -12.13 0.11 26.59
C TRP A 520 -13.42 0.75 26.09
N ALA A 521 -14.30 -0.01 25.43
CA ALA A 521 -15.58 0.48 24.96
C ALA A 521 -16.50 0.96 26.09
N ALA A 522 -16.46 0.30 27.26
CA ALA A 522 -17.16 0.76 28.47
C ALA A 522 -16.60 2.10 28.98
N ILE A 523 -15.28 2.29 28.96
CA ILE A 523 -14.62 3.53 29.38
C ILE A 523 -14.94 4.67 28.41
N GLU A 524 -14.76 4.46 27.10
CA GLU A 524 -15.06 5.45 26.06
C GLU A 524 -16.55 5.84 26.05
N GLY A 525 -17.43 4.84 26.09
CA GLY A 525 -18.88 5.04 26.20
C GLY A 525 -19.25 5.82 27.46
N GLY A 526 -18.69 5.46 28.62
CA GLY A 526 -18.99 6.11 29.88
C GLY A 526 -18.49 7.56 29.95
N ILE A 527 -17.31 7.84 29.40
CA ILE A 527 -16.81 9.21 29.22
C ILE A 527 -17.77 10.00 28.30
N GLY A 528 -18.25 9.39 27.21
CA GLY A 528 -19.27 9.99 26.34
C GLY A 528 -20.60 10.27 27.03
N GLY A 529 -21.02 9.40 27.96
CA GLY A 529 -22.20 9.58 28.80
C GLY A 529 -22.09 10.77 29.77
N LEU A 530 -20.92 10.94 30.42
CA LEU A 530 -20.65 12.06 31.32
C LEU A 530 -20.64 13.42 30.63
N ILE A 531 -20.21 13.49 29.37
CA ILE A 531 -20.02 14.75 28.62
C ILE A 531 -21.34 15.32 28.09
N GLY A 532 -22.47 14.59 28.22
CA GLY A 532 -23.79 15.14 27.90
C GLY A 532 -24.03 15.32 26.41
N GLY A 533 -23.88 14.25 25.63
CA GLY A 533 -24.50 14.15 24.30
C GLY A 533 -23.99 15.13 23.24
N LYS A 534 -22.67 15.18 23.02
CA LYS A 534 -22.03 15.62 21.74
C LYS A 534 -20.52 15.34 21.70
N ILE A 535 -20.14 14.07 21.54
CA ILE A 535 -18.86 13.72 20.93
C ILE A 535 -19.06 13.72 19.40
N PRO A 536 -18.20 14.36 18.59
CA PRO A 536 -18.36 14.39 17.14
C PRO A 536 -18.13 12.99 16.55
N THR A 537 -19.17 12.41 15.94
CA THR A 537 -19.07 11.13 15.24
C THR A 537 -18.09 11.23 14.06
N PRO A 538 -17.12 10.30 13.94
CA PRO A 538 -16.28 10.20 12.76
C PRO A 538 -17.14 10.02 11.49
N LYS A 539 -16.74 10.64 10.37
CA LYS A 539 -17.58 10.69 9.15
C LYS A 539 -18.00 9.32 8.60
N TRP A 540 -17.31 8.23 8.93
CA TRP A 540 -17.72 6.88 8.55
C TRP A 540 -18.96 6.37 9.29
N LEU A 541 -19.23 6.86 10.51
CA LEU A 541 -20.45 6.56 11.27
C LEU A 541 -21.71 7.25 10.71
N SER A 542 -21.58 8.36 9.95
CA SER A 542 -22.73 9.03 9.32
C SER A 542 -23.42 8.21 8.21
N LYS A 543 -22.85 7.06 7.83
CA LYS A 543 -23.54 6.05 7.00
C LYS A 543 -24.43 5.10 7.83
N VAL A 544 -24.27 5.06 9.14
CA VAL A 544 -25.03 4.21 10.07
C VAL A 544 -26.38 4.85 10.44
N ASP A 545 -26.54 6.18 10.35
CA ASP A 545 -27.84 6.83 10.60
C ASP A 545 -28.96 6.34 9.65
N LYS A 546 -28.62 5.89 8.43
CA LYS A 546 -29.57 5.23 7.51
C LYS A 546 -29.87 3.77 7.86
N LEU A 547 -29.00 3.14 8.65
CA LEU A 547 -29.24 1.83 9.26
C LEU A 547 -30.15 1.97 10.48
N ILE A 548 -29.98 3.03 11.27
CA ILE A 548 -30.80 3.36 12.45
C ILE A 548 -32.26 3.67 12.06
N ASP A 549 -32.48 4.43 10.98
CA ASP A 549 -33.82 4.65 10.38
C ASP A 549 -34.50 3.35 9.87
N THR A 550 -33.73 2.26 9.72
CA THR A 550 -34.24 0.91 9.40
C THR A 550 -34.53 0.11 10.67
N ILE A 551 -33.85 0.41 11.79
CA ILE A 551 -34.02 -0.21 13.10
C ILE A 551 -35.29 0.32 13.82
N ASP A 552 -35.68 1.58 13.61
CA ASP A 552 -36.94 2.14 14.12
C ASP A 552 -38.21 1.48 13.50
N LYS A 553 -38.05 0.62 12.50
CA LYS A 553 -39.12 -0.26 11.98
C LYS A 553 -39.09 -1.69 12.54
N VAL A 554 -38.14 -2.00 13.42
CA VAL A 554 -38.08 -3.25 14.19
C VAL A 554 -38.59 -3.00 15.62
N SER A 555 -39.72 -2.28 15.71
CA SER A 555 -40.54 -2.13 16.92
C SER A 555 -41.33 -3.41 17.25
N ASP A 556 -40.73 -4.57 17.01
CA ASP A 556 -41.14 -5.89 17.51
C ASP A 556 -40.02 -6.45 18.42
N THR A 557 -39.34 -5.55 19.15
CA THR A 557 -38.26 -5.85 20.10
C THR A 557 -38.79 -6.45 21.42
N VAL A 558 -39.67 -7.44 21.29
CA VAL A 558 -40.23 -8.24 22.39
C VAL A 558 -39.84 -9.71 22.23
N ASP A 559 -39.85 -10.25 21.00
CA ASP A 559 -39.62 -11.68 20.77
C ASP A 559 -38.15 -12.10 20.97
N ASN A 560 -37.18 -11.26 20.61
CA ASN A 560 -35.76 -11.57 20.83
C ASN A 560 -35.35 -11.58 22.32
N ILE A 561 -36.19 -11.03 23.22
CA ILE A 561 -35.96 -11.09 24.67
C ILE A 561 -36.45 -12.45 25.24
N SER A 562 -37.44 -13.09 24.62
CA SER A 562 -37.91 -14.41 25.07
C SER A 562 -36.81 -15.45 24.89
N LEU A 563 -36.11 -15.47 23.76
CA LEU A 563 -34.99 -16.37 23.49
C LEU A 563 -33.87 -16.31 24.54
N ALA A 564 -33.57 -15.12 25.06
CA ALA A 564 -32.57 -14.97 26.13
C ALA A 564 -33.08 -15.51 27.48
N LEU A 565 -34.35 -15.26 27.81
CA LEU A 565 -34.99 -15.78 29.04
C LEU A 565 -35.18 -17.30 28.99
N ASP A 566 -35.60 -17.85 27.85
CA ASP A 566 -35.80 -19.28 27.63
C ASP A 566 -34.47 -20.04 27.64
N PHE A 567 -33.38 -19.45 27.13
CA PHE A 567 -32.04 -20.02 27.26
C PHE A 567 -31.59 -20.11 28.74
N PHE A 568 -31.87 -19.09 29.56
CA PHE A 568 -31.60 -19.16 31.01
C PHE A 568 -32.55 -20.11 31.77
N ALA A 569 -33.75 -20.39 31.24
CA ALA A 569 -34.69 -21.33 31.83
C ALA A 569 -34.39 -22.80 31.45
N ASN A 570 -33.95 -23.07 30.21
CA ASN A 570 -33.57 -24.41 29.75
C ASN A 570 -32.56 -24.35 28.56
N PRO A 571 -31.23 -24.36 28.85
CA PRO A 571 -30.20 -24.23 27.83
C PRO A 571 -30.22 -25.34 26.76
N GLU A 572 -30.41 -26.59 27.19
CA GLU A 572 -30.32 -27.78 26.31
C GLU A 572 -31.44 -27.85 25.28
N ALA A 573 -32.68 -27.52 25.68
CA ALA A 573 -33.83 -27.52 24.78
C ALA A 573 -33.69 -26.45 23.68
N THR A 574 -33.18 -25.28 24.04
CA THR A 574 -32.98 -24.15 23.12
C THR A 574 -31.91 -24.47 22.08
N LEU A 575 -30.76 -25.01 22.52
CA LEU A 575 -29.68 -25.49 21.65
C LEU A 575 -30.16 -26.57 20.67
N LYS A 576 -31.00 -27.52 21.13
CA LYS A 576 -31.57 -28.57 20.28
C LYS A 576 -32.48 -28.01 19.19
N SER A 577 -33.32 -27.02 19.51
CA SER A 577 -34.24 -26.40 18.53
C SER A 577 -33.52 -25.67 17.39
N MET A 578 -32.34 -25.09 17.67
CA MET A 578 -31.52 -24.41 16.66
C MET A 578 -30.79 -25.42 15.75
N ALA A 579 -30.36 -26.55 16.30
CA ALA A 579 -29.74 -27.64 15.53
C ALA A 579 -30.71 -28.32 14.53
N GLU A 580 -32.03 -28.29 14.81
CA GLU A 580 -33.07 -28.90 13.96
C GLU A 580 -33.59 -27.98 12.82
N GLY A 581 -32.99 -26.80 12.60
CA GLY A 581 -33.08 -26.05 11.33
C GLY A 581 -34.40 -25.33 11.00
N LYS A 582 -35.29 -25.09 11.97
CA LYS A 582 -36.68 -24.62 11.75
C LYS A 582 -36.91 -23.11 11.54
N VAL A 583 -35.88 -22.31 11.25
CA VAL A 583 -35.97 -20.82 11.28
C VAL A 583 -36.15 -20.17 9.88
N MET A 584 -36.19 -20.94 8.79
CA MET A 584 -36.09 -20.39 7.41
C MET A 584 -37.37 -19.80 6.78
N ASP A 585 -38.53 -19.80 7.46
CA ASP A 585 -39.83 -19.48 6.83
C ASP A 585 -40.32 -18.02 6.97
N VAL A 586 -39.52 -17.10 7.52
CA VAL A 586 -39.98 -15.72 7.86
C VAL A 586 -39.55 -14.63 6.85
N VAL A 587 -38.59 -14.88 5.95
CA VAL A 587 -38.02 -13.84 5.05
C VAL A 587 -38.57 -13.91 3.61
N GLY A 588 -39.89 -14.04 3.48
CA GLY A 588 -40.62 -14.22 2.21
C GLY A 588 -41.47 -13.02 1.77
N GLY A 589 -40.95 -11.77 1.77
CA GLY A 589 -41.74 -10.55 1.52
C GLY A 589 -41.20 -9.61 0.43
N LYS A 590 -41.96 -9.43 -0.66
CA LYS A 590 -41.66 -8.46 -1.76
C LYS A 590 -41.88 -7.00 -1.33
N ILE A 591 -41.09 -6.05 -1.85
CA ILE A 591 -41.42 -4.64 -2.24
C ILE A 591 -40.11 -3.98 -2.78
N SER A 592 -39.95 -3.70 -4.08
CA SER A 592 -40.45 -2.57 -4.90
C SER A 592 -39.80 -1.19 -4.62
N ARG A 593 -39.19 -0.60 -5.67
CA ARG A 593 -38.49 0.71 -5.69
C ARG A 593 -39.46 1.92 -5.69
N LYS A 594 -39.04 3.06 -5.12
CA LYS A 594 -39.15 4.40 -5.77
C LYS A 594 -38.26 5.50 -5.16
N LYS A 595 -38.16 6.64 -5.85
CA LYS A 595 -37.11 7.70 -5.79
C LYS A 595 -37.50 8.96 -5.00
N GLY A 596 -36.52 9.75 -4.55
CA GLY A 596 -36.65 11.22 -4.32
C GLY A 596 -35.69 11.76 -3.23
N LYS A 597 -34.49 12.25 -3.57
CA LYS A 597 -34.11 13.66 -3.84
C LYS A 597 -34.02 14.60 -2.61
N SER A 598 -32.84 15.18 -2.36
CA SER A 598 -32.66 16.47 -1.67
C SER A 598 -31.33 17.14 -2.06
N ASN A 599 -31.36 18.47 -2.22
CA ASN A 599 -30.21 19.34 -2.56
C ASN A 599 -29.42 19.75 -1.30
N ARG A 600 -28.13 20.11 -1.45
CA ARG A 600 -27.64 21.47 -1.12
C ARG A 600 -26.16 21.76 -1.47
N GLY A 601 -25.96 22.88 -2.16
CA GLY A 601 -25.13 24.00 -1.65
C GLY A 601 -23.61 23.85 -1.58
N LYS A 602 -22.91 24.40 -2.58
CA LYS A 602 -21.44 24.64 -2.58
C LYS A 602 -20.97 25.65 -1.51
N ARG A 603 -19.80 25.38 -0.92
CA ARG A 603 -18.57 26.23 -0.84
C ARG A 603 -17.46 25.39 -0.14
N ARG A 604 -16.40 24.97 -0.84
CA ARG A 604 -15.11 25.66 -1.11
C ARG A 604 -14.37 26.09 0.18
N ASN A 605 -13.06 25.92 0.39
CA ASN A 605 -11.91 25.34 -0.37
C ASN A 605 -10.82 24.93 0.69
N ASP A 606 -9.63 24.34 0.46
CA ASP A 606 -8.82 23.93 -0.71
C ASP A 606 -7.74 22.90 -0.27
N ARG A 607 -7.25 22.03 -1.18
CA ARG A 607 -5.86 21.43 -1.25
C ARG A 607 -5.30 20.58 -0.07
N LYS A 608 -4.48 19.52 -0.29
CA LYS A 608 -3.67 19.05 -1.45
C LYS A 608 -3.30 17.55 -1.27
N ASN A 609 -3.17 16.80 -2.39
CA ASN A 609 -2.38 15.56 -2.74
C ASN A 609 -2.12 14.45 -1.68
N GLU A 610 -1.98 13.14 -2.00
CA GLU A 610 -1.23 12.50 -3.10
C GLU A 610 -1.69 11.02 -3.37
N HIS A 611 -1.14 10.35 -4.40
CA HIS A 611 -1.60 9.03 -4.92
C HIS A 611 -1.03 7.77 -4.23
N ARG A 612 -1.73 6.61 -4.36
CA ARG A 612 -1.17 5.30 -4.81
C ARG A 612 -2.21 4.14 -4.88
N ASN A 613 -2.29 3.48 -6.05
CA ASN A 613 -2.45 2.03 -6.28
C ASN A 613 -3.67 1.23 -5.71
N PRO A 614 -3.84 -0.10 -5.98
CA PRO A 614 -3.94 -0.71 -7.30
C PRO A 614 -5.03 -1.83 -7.35
N ASP A 615 -6.32 -1.48 -7.50
CA ASP A 615 -7.40 -2.47 -7.65
C ASP A 615 -8.07 -2.34 -9.01
N GLY A 616 -8.60 -3.45 -9.55
CA GLY A 616 -9.47 -3.49 -10.74
C GLY A 616 -10.84 -2.84 -10.51
N LYS A 617 -10.85 -1.53 -10.24
CA LYS A 617 -12.02 -0.67 -10.17
C LYS A 617 -11.94 0.31 -11.31
N THR A 618 -13.00 0.40 -12.12
CA THR A 618 -13.19 1.44 -13.13
C THR A 618 -12.80 2.81 -12.56
N CYS A 619 -11.87 3.49 -13.23
CA CYS A 619 -11.17 4.68 -12.75
C CYS A 619 -12.03 5.96 -12.74
N CYS A 620 -13.28 5.87 -12.28
CA CYS A 620 -14.04 7.05 -11.90
C CYS A 620 -13.37 7.67 -10.67
N GLY A 621 -12.56 8.70 -10.92
CA GLY A 621 -11.97 9.53 -9.87
C GLY A 621 -13.04 10.03 -8.88
N LYS A 622 -12.61 10.43 -7.67
CA LYS A 622 -13.49 10.75 -6.52
C LYS A 622 -14.44 11.97 -6.69
N ASN A 623 -14.67 12.46 -7.90
CA ASN A 623 -15.61 13.52 -8.23
C ASN A 623 -16.71 13.01 -9.17
N GLU A 624 -17.87 13.65 -9.12
CA GLU A 624 -18.98 13.39 -10.03
C GLU A 624 -18.51 13.52 -11.49
N PRO A 625 -19.01 12.72 -12.45
CA PRO A 625 -18.51 12.68 -13.83
C PRO A 625 -18.89 13.91 -14.65
N VAL A 626 -19.24 15.02 -14.00
CA VAL A 626 -19.57 16.31 -14.58
C VAL A 626 -18.82 17.37 -13.79
N ASP A 627 -17.96 18.14 -14.47
CA ASP A 627 -17.26 19.27 -13.86
C ASP A 627 -18.28 20.33 -13.41
N ALA A 628 -18.39 20.51 -12.09
CA ALA A 628 -19.31 21.44 -11.47
C ALA A 628 -19.01 22.94 -11.75
N VAL A 629 -17.94 23.26 -12.48
CA VAL A 629 -17.62 24.62 -12.96
C VAL A 629 -18.05 24.82 -14.42
N THR A 630 -17.73 23.88 -15.31
CA THR A 630 -17.98 24.01 -16.76
C THR A 630 -19.26 23.33 -17.24
N GLY A 631 -19.84 22.43 -16.45
CA GLY A 631 -20.92 21.54 -16.88
C GLY A 631 -20.45 20.40 -17.79
N SER A 632 -19.14 20.29 -18.08
CA SER A 632 -18.62 19.25 -18.96
C SER A 632 -18.69 17.88 -18.29
N PHE A 633 -19.36 16.93 -18.93
CA PHE A 633 -19.17 15.51 -18.65
C PHE A 633 -17.72 15.11 -18.95
N TYR A 634 -17.14 14.31 -18.05
CA TYR A 634 -15.73 13.92 -18.02
C TYR A 634 -15.59 12.40 -17.83
N ILE A 635 -14.78 11.76 -18.67
CA ILE A 635 -14.31 10.37 -18.49
C ILE A 635 -12.79 10.39 -18.42
N GLU A 636 -12.24 9.55 -17.56
CA GLU A 636 -10.81 9.24 -17.44
C GLU A 636 -10.67 7.74 -17.29
N GLN A 637 -9.93 7.09 -18.18
CA GLN A 637 -9.71 5.65 -18.20
C GLN A 637 -8.26 5.35 -18.56
N CYS A 638 -7.63 4.47 -17.78
CA CYS A 638 -6.28 3.98 -18.06
C CYS A 638 -6.37 2.73 -18.94
N ASP A 639 -5.78 2.80 -20.14
CA ASP A 639 -5.77 1.68 -21.09
C ASP A 639 -4.54 0.79 -20.92
N LEU A 640 -3.40 1.33 -20.46
CA LEU A 640 -2.17 0.57 -20.21
C LEU A 640 -1.22 1.31 -19.27
N ILE A 641 -0.44 0.56 -18.50
CA ILE A 641 0.69 1.09 -17.71
C ILE A 641 1.98 0.39 -18.14
N ILE A 642 3.05 1.17 -18.30
CA ILE A 642 4.43 0.68 -18.43
C ILE A 642 5.31 1.34 -17.36
N ASN A 643 6.33 0.63 -16.87
CA ASN A 643 7.17 1.10 -15.77
C ASN A 643 8.50 1.60 -16.35
N ASP A 644 8.67 2.92 -16.50
CA ASP A 644 9.88 3.54 -17.05
C ASP A 644 10.92 3.81 -15.93
N ILE A 645 12.14 4.26 -16.27
CA ILE A 645 13.28 4.40 -15.33
C ILE A 645 12.96 5.27 -14.07
N LEU A 646 11.97 6.17 -14.15
CA LEU A 646 11.66 7.13 -13.08
C LEU A 646 10.21 7.14 -12.59
N GLU A 647 9.25 6.74 -13.43
CA GLU A 647 7.83 6.79 -13.11
C GLU A 647 7.05 5.76 -13.95
N ASP A 648 5.94 5.28 -13.41
CA ASP A 648 4.97 4.49 -14.16
C ASP A 648 4.26 5.42 -15.16
N VAL A 649 4.38 5.13 -16.46
CA VAL A 649 3.70 5.89 -17.51
C VAL A 649 2.35 5.24 -17.76
N ALA A 650 1.31 5.85 -17.18
CA ALA A 650 -0.08 5.52 -17.48
C ALA A 650 -0.50 6.12 -18.83
N LEU A 651 -0.88 5.26 -19.77
CA LEU A 651 -1.59 5.61 -20.98
C LEU A 651 -3.06 5.78 -20.61
N GLU A 652 -3.49 7.04 -20.47
CA GLU A 652 -4.83 7.40 -20.02
C GLU A 652 -5.54 8.16 -21.13
N ARG A 653 -6.79 7.83 -21.39
CA ARG A 653 -7.66 8.58 -22.29
C ARG A 653 -8.70 9.37 -21.52
N PHE A 654 -8.89 10.60 -21.96
CA PHE A 654 -9.77 11.58 -21.35
C PHE A 654 -10.84 12.00 -22.34
N TYR A 655 -12.11 12.00 -21.93
CA TYR A 655 -13.21 12.62 -22.67
C TYR A 655 -13.68 13.89 -21.97
N GLN A 656 -13.97 14.96 -22.73
CA GLN A 656 -14.64 16.15 -22.23
C GLN A 656 -15.73 16.60 -23.21
N SER A 657 -17.00 16.58 -22.78
CA SER A 657 -18.13 16.98 -23.64
C SER A 657 -18.12 18.44 -24.10
N ILE A 658 -17.42 19.34 -23.38
CA ILE A 658 -17.25 20.74 -23.80
C ILE A 658 -16.17 20.91 -24.89
N HIS A 659 -15.34 19.89 -25.13
CA HIS A 659 -14.27 19.95 -26.13
C HIS A 659 -14.76 19.40 -27.48
N ASN A 660 -14.95 20.30 -28.44
CA ASN A 660 -15.29 19.93 -29.83
C ASN A 660 -14.06 19.59 -30.70
N ARG A 661 -12.84 19.59 -30.15
CA ARG A 661 -11.63 19.20 -30.89
C ARG A 661 -11.67 17.71 -31.23
N VAL A 662 -11.30 17.38 -32.45
CA VAL A 662 -11.08 16.01 -32.92
C VAL A 662 -9.59 15.69 -32.74
N SER A 663 -9.27 14.67 -31.95
CA SER A 663 -7.90 14.15 -31.82
C SER A 663 -7.74 12.84 -32.59
N LEU A 664 -6.57 12.20 -32.43
CA LEU A 664 -6.29 10.85 -32.90
C LEU A 664 -7.19 9.77 -32.24
N LEU A 665 -7.88 10.08 -31.13
CA LEU A 665 -8.95 9.27 -30.53
C LEU A 665 -10.37 9.76 -30.85
N GLY A 666 -10.54 10.71 -31.77
CA GLY A 666 -11.85 11.25 -32.15
C GLY A 666 -12.29 12.50 -31.38
N LYS A 667 -13.56 12.87 -31.54
CA LYS A 667 -14.16 14.12 -31.02
C LYS A 667 -14.27 14.10 -29.50
N GLY A 668 -13.70 15.11 -28.85
CA GLY A 668 -13.74 15.28 -27.38
C GLY A 668 -12.80 14.37 -26.59
N TRP A 669 -12.15 13.42 -27.24
CA TRP A 669 -11.16 12.51 -26.64
C TRP A 669 -9.72 13.05 -26.75
N ASN A 670 -8.83 12.67 -25.84
CA ASN A 670 -7.38 12.85 -25.92
C ASN A 670 -6.63 11.74 -25.16
N LEU A 671 -5.34 11.54 -25.43
CA LEU A 671 -4.45 10.65 -24.68
C LEU A 671 -3.40 11.42 -23.86
N SER A 672 -3.06 10.91 -22.67
CA SER A 672 -2.06 11.45 -21.72
C SER A 672 -0.65 11.59 -22.28
N ILE A 673 -0.38 10.98 -23.43
CA ILE A 673 0.92 10.97 -24.11
C ILE A 673 1.03 11.99 -25.25
N PHE A 674 -0.04 12.73 -25.60
CA PHE A 674 -0.02 13.70 -26.69
C PHE A 674 -0.06 15.15 -26.20
N SER A 675 0.80 15.97 -26.81
CA SER A 675 0.86 17.42 -26.65
C SER A 675 1.18 18.02 -28.02
N SER A 676 0.63 19.18 -28.36
CA SER A 676 0.79 19.78 -29.70
C SER A 676 0.68 21.30 -29.66
N LEU A 677 1.33 21.98 -30.62
CA LEU A 677 1.13 23.40 -30.88
C LEU A 677 0.24 23.59 -32.11
N GLU A 678 -0.78 24.44 -32.01
CA GLU A 678 -1.55 24.94 -33.16
C GLU A 678 -1.29 26.44 -33.34
N PHE A 679 -1.11 26.87 -34.59
CA PHE A 679 -0.76 28.25 -34.94
C PHE A 679 -1.95 28.97 -35.55
N GLU A 680 -2.27 30.15 -35.04
CA GLU A 680 -3.27 31.06 -35.59
C GLU A 680 -2.68 32.47 -35.72
N THR A 681 -3.32 33.33 -36.52
CA THR A 681 -2.85 34.69 -36.74
C THR A 681 -2.79 35.48 -35.43
N GLY A 682 -1.57 35.76 -34.95
CA GLY A 682 -1.28 36.49 -33.71
C GLY A 682 -1.12 35.63 -32.45
N TYR A 683 -1.43 34.33 -32.48
CA TYR A 683 -1.47 33.48 -31.29
C TYR A 683 -0.99 32.04 -31.53
N ILE A 684 -0.29 31.45 -30.55
CA ILE A 684 0.07 30.03 -30.50
C ILE A 684 -0.75 29.35 -29.42
N LYS A 685 -1.38 28.22 -29.72
CA LYS A 685 -2.12 27.39 -28.76
C LYS A 685 -1.30 26.15 -28.42
N LEU A 686 -1.05 25.91 -27.14
CA LEU A 686 -0.50 24.65 -26.64
C LEU A 686 -1.63 23.81 -26.08
N TYR A 687 -1.78 22.59 -26.60
CA TYR A 687 -2.62 21.55 -26.00
C TYR A 687 -1.70 20.64 -25.19
N THR A 688 -1.90 20.60 -23.88
CA THR A 688 -1.09 19.80 -22.96
C THR A 688 -1.55 18.34 -22.94
N PHE A 689 -0.73 17.48 -22.34
CA PHE A 689 -1.04 16.07 -22.05
C PHE A 689 -2.40 15.86 -21.34
N GLU A 690 -2.84 16.81 -20.52
CA GLU A 690 -4.11 16.78 -19.80
C GLU A 690 -5.29 17.35 -20.63
N ASN A 691 -5.10 17.50 -21.94
CA ASN A 691 -6.02 18.17 -22.88
C ASN A 691 -6.39 19.60 -22.47
N LYS A 692 -5.53 20.29 -21.72
CA LYS A 692 -5.72 21.70 -21.34
C LYS A 692 -5.12 22.60 -22.42
N LYS A 693 -5.78 23.72 -22.69
CA LYS A 693 -5.36 24.71 -23.67
C LYS A 693 -4.67 25.90 -22.99
N GLU A 694 -3.42 26.13 -23.34
CA GLU A 694 -2.69 27.38 -23.07
C GLU A 694 -2.59 28.21 -24.35
N VAL A 695 -2.58 29.54 -24.22
CA VAL A 695 -2.51 30.44 -25.37
C VAL A 695 -1.45 31.51 -25.14
N PHE A 696 -0.58 31.69 -26.14
CA PHE A 696 0.50 32.66 -26.15
C PHE A 696 0.24 33.70 -27.24
N THR A 697 0.49 34.98 -26.97
CA THR A 697 0.53 36.03 -27.99
C THR A 697 1.91 36.07 -28.64
N ILE A 698 1.96 36.44 -29.92
CA ILE A 698 3.21 36.85 -30.58
C ILE A 698 3.14 38.35 -30.83
N ASN A 699 4.08 39.10 -30.28
CA ASN A 699 4.20 40.54 -30.55
C ASN A 699 5.03 40.80 -31.81
N GLU A 700 4.98 42.02 -32.37
CA GLU A 700 5.69 42.42 -33.61
C GLU A 700 7.22 42.16 -33.58
N ASN A 701 7.82 42.11 -32.39
CA ASN A 701 9.23 41.78 -32.17
C ASN A 701 9.53 40.26 -32.08
N ASN A 702 8.58 39.38 -32.45
CA ASN A 702 8.60 37.93 -32.19
C ASN A 702 8.70 37.53 -30.70
N GLU A 703 8.45 38.45 -29.76
CA GLU A 703 8.31 38.10 -28.34
C GLU A 703 7.03 37.30 -28.10
N ILE A 704 7.17 36.16 -27.43
CA ILE A 704 6.06 35.24 -27.11
C ILE A 704 5.70 35.40 -25.64
N LYS A 705 4.43 35.71 -25.32
CA LYS A 705 3.95 35.95 -23.95
C LYS A 705 2.70 35.15 -23.64
N SER A 706 2.62 34.55 -22.46
CA SER A 706 1.43 33.82 -22.02
C SER A 706 0.28 34.78 -21.71
N LEU A 707 -0.93 34.49 -22.21
CA LEU A 707 -2.13 35.28 -21.93
C LEU A 707 -2.61 35.17 -20.47
N ARG A 708 -2.07 34.26 -19.65
CA ARG A 708 -2.49 34.07 -18.25
C ARG A 708 -1.99 35.12 -17.26
N GLY A 709 -0.95 35.90 -17.61
CA GLY A 709 -0.47 37.02 -16.80
C GLY A 709 0.00 36.69 -15.38
N GLY A 710 1.27 36.34 -15.20
CA GLY A 710 1.96 36.29 -13.90
C GLY A 710 2.22 34.91 -13.30
N GLU A 711 1.48 33.87 -13.70
CA GLU A 711 1.79 32.47 -13.37
C GLU A 711 2.30 31.72 -14.62
N GLU A 712 3.60 31.86 -14.92
CA GLU A 712 4.26 31.20 -16.06
C GLU A 712 4.54 29.71 -15.78
N ILE A 713 3.46 28.92 -15.68
CA ILE A 713 3.52 27.45 -15.58
C ILE A 713 4.15 26.86 -16.85
N TYR A 714 3.83 27.43 -18.01
CA TYR A 714 4.44 27.12 -19.30
C TYR A 714 5.05 28.40 -19.89
N SER A 715 6.32 28.33 -20.28
CA SER A 715 6.97 29.37 -21.10
C SER A 715 7.34 28.79 -22.46
N LEU A 716 7.08 29.54 -23.53
CA LEU A 716 7.29 29.10 -24.92
C LEU A 716 8.35 29.98 -25.58
N THR A 717 9.31 29.36 -26.25
CA THR A 717 10.43 30.01 -26.95
C THR A 717 10.53 29.46 -28.36
N LYS A 718 10.59 30.33 -29.35
CA LYS A 718 10.88 29.94 -30.74
C LYS A 718 12.37 29.58 -30.88
N LEU A 719 12.65 28.48 -31.55
CA LEU A 719 14.00 28.04 -31.94
C LEU A 719 14.18 28.24 -33.45
N GLU A 720 15.38 27.95 -33.95
CA GLU A 720 15.69 28.00 -35.38
C GLU A 720 14.82 27.01 -36.18
N ASN A 721 14.74 25.75 -35.72
CA ASN A 721 14.05 24.64 -36.40
C ASN A 721 12.83 24.13 -35.59
N GLY A 722 12.06 25.01 -34.97
CA GLY A 722 10.85 24.64 -34.20
C GLY A 722 10.63 25.45 -32.92
N TYR A 723 10.09 24.81 -31.88
CA TYR A 723 9.69 25.48 -30.64
C TYR A 723 10.07 24.69 -29.38
N LYS A 724 10.38 25.41 -28.31
CA LYS A 724 10.63 24.87 -26.97
C LYS A 724 9.55 25.36 -26.02
N VAL A 725 8.93 24.46 -25.28
CA VAL A 725 8.08 24.78 -24.13
C VAL A 725 8.77 24.27 -22.86
N TYR A 726 8.95 25.13 -21.86
CA TYR A 726 9.38 24.72 -20.53
C TYR A 726 8.18 24.68 -19.59
N HIS A 727 7.99 23.54 -18.91
CA HIS A 727 6.95 23.35 -17.92
C HIS A 727 7.54 23.49 -16.51
N THR A 728 7.35 24.67 -15.92
CA THR A 728 7.96 25.12 -14.67
C THR A 728 7.64 24.23 -13.47
N LEU A 729 6.45 23.62 -13.42
CA LEU A 729 6.02 22.79 -12.28
C LEU A 729 6.61 21.37 -12.28
N LYS A 730 6.83 20.75 -13.45
CA LYS A 730 7.48 19.44 -13.58
C LYS A 730 8.99 19.55 -13.88
N SER A 731 9.53 20.77 -13.99
CA SER A 731 10.90 21.07 -14.43
C SER A 731 11.26 20.34 -15.74
N GLN A 732 10.32 20.34 -16.70
CA GLN A 732 10.35 19.50 -17.90
C GLN A 732 10.43 20.37 -19.16
N THR A 733 11.25 19.98 -20.13
CA THR A 733 11.37 20.66 -21.43
C THR A 733 10.70 19.83 -22.51
N LEU A 734 9.79 20.44 -23.27
CA LEU A 734 9.13 19.86 -24.42
C LEU A 734 9.68 20.55 -25.68
N LEU A 735 10.08 19.78 -26.69
CA LEU A 735 10.58 20.29 -27.97
C LEU A 735 9.62 19.86 -29.09
N TYR A 736 9.29 20.81 -29.95
CA TYR A 736 8.37 20.66 -31.08
C TYR A 736 9.07 21.04 -32.38
N ASP A 737 8.65 20.45 -33.49
CA ASP A 737 9.06 20.87 -34.83
C ASP A 737 8.41 22.20 -35.25
N GLU A 738 8.67 22.65 -36.47
CA GLU A 738 8.08 23.87 -37.03
C GLU A 738 6.55 23.78 -37.22
N ASN A 739 6.02 22.57 -37.40
CA ASN A 739 4.59 22.29 -37.58
C ASN A 739 3.84 22.12 -36.25
N GLY A 740 4.54 22.14 -35.11
CA GLY A 740 3.94 21.98 -33.78
C GLY A 740 3.77 20.54 -33.31
N LEU A 741 4.39 19.57 -33.98
CA LEU A 741 4.47 18.17 -33.57
C LEU A 741 5.50 18.02 -32.45
N LEU A 742 5.12 17.37 -31.35
CA LEU A 742 6.02 17.11 -30.22
C LEU A 742 7.08 16.09 -30.64
N LEU A 743 8.35 16.48 -30.61
CA LEU A 743 9.50 15.61 -30.88
C LEU A 743 10.03 14.97 -29.60
N TYR A 744 10.23 15.79 -28.56
CA TYR A 744 10.92 15.37 -27.34
C TYR A 744 10.27 15.87 -26.06
N VAL A 745 10.32 15.03 -25.03
CA VAL A 745 10.05 15.40 -23.65
C VAL A 745 11.27 15.03 -22.83
N ILE A 746 11.92 16.05 -22.26
CA ILE A 746 13.16 15.94 -21.50
C ILE A 746 12.88 16.32 -20.06
N ASP A 747 13.21 15.44 -19.12
CA ASP A 747 13.02 15.69 -17.69
C ASP A 747 14.12 16.59 -17.07
N ARG A 748 14.06 16.77 -15.75
CA ARG A 748 15.06 17.51 -14.97
C ARG A 748 16.45 16.85 -14.88
N ASN A 749 16.55 15.57 -15.22
CA ASN A 749 17.76 14.74 -15.13
C ASN A 749 18.44 14.55 -16.51
N GLY A 750 17.79 15.00 -17.60
CA GLY A 750 18.25 14.83 -18.98
C GLY A 750 17.71 13.58 -19.69
N ASN A 751 16.84 12.79 -19.04
CA ASN A 751 16.22 11.63 -19.68
C ASN A 751 15.22 12.10 -20.74
N LYS A 752 15.22 11.41 -21.89
CA LYS A 752 14.58 11.86 -23.13
C LYS A 752 13.55 10.82 -23.59
N ARG A 753 12.26 11.18 -23.55
CA ARG A 753 11.20 10.50 -24.31
C ARG A 753 11.16 11.08 -25.71
N GLU A 754 11.12 10.22 -26.72
CA GLU A 754 11.25 10.59 -28.13
C GLU A 754 10.06 10.11 -28.95
N TYR A 755 9.55 10.99 -29.81
CA TYR A 755 8.39 10.78 -30.66
C TYR A 755 8.86 10.71 -32.11
N VAL A 756 8.65 9.55 -32.74
CA VAL A 756 9.14 9.23 -34.09
C VAL A 756 7.99 9.28 -35.07
N TYR A 757 8.10 10.14 -36.08
CA TYR A 757 7.09 10.36 -37.11
C TYR A 757 7.59 9.93 -38.49
N GLU A 758 6.67 9.45 -39.32
CA GLU A 758 6.86 9.23 -40.76
C GLU A 758 5.86 10.13 -41.49
N ASN A 759 6.33 11.11 -42.28
CA ASN A 759 5.48 12.03 -43.04
C ASN A 759 4.34 12.66 -42.21
N THR A 760 4.66 13.19 -41.03
CA THR A 760 3.75 13.73 -39.98
C THR A 760 2.90 12.71 -39.20
N ILE A 761 2.89 11.43 -39.58
CA ILE A 761 2.15 10.38 -38.86
C ILE A 761 3.04 9.83 -37.74
N LEU A 762 2.58 9.87 -36.49
CA LEU A 762 3.30 9.25 -35.36
C LEU A 762 3.37 7.73 -35.56
N LYS A 763 4.57 7.16 -35.45
CA LYS A 763 4.82 5.72 -35.57
C LYS A 763 5.25 5.08 -34.27
N ARG A 764 6.14 5.74 -33.52
CA ARG A 764 6.69 5.19 -32.27
C ARG A 764 6.91 6.28 -31.23
N ILE A 765 6.72 5.94 -29.96
CA ILE A 765 7.27 6.68 -28.83
C ILE A 765 8.32 5.80 -28.15
N ASN A 766 9.55 6.29 -28.06
CA ASN A 766 10.67 5.68 -27.34
C ASN A 766 10.74 6.25 -25.91
N PHE A 767 10.89 5.38 -24.91
CA PHE A 767 11.08 5.75 -23.52
C PHE A 767 12.55 5.59 -23.08
N PRO A 768 13.04 6.39 -22.11
CA PRO A 768 14.36 6.25 -21.50
C PRO A 768 14.79 4.83 -21.14
N SER A 769 13.88 3.97 -20.67
CA SER A 769 14.20 2.56 -20.36
C SER A 769 14.46 1.66 -21.58
N GLY A 770 14.33 2.16 -22.81
CA GLY A 770 14.31 1.34 -24.03
C GLY A 770 12.96 0.66 -24.32
N GLN A 771 11.93 0.87 -23.48
CA GLN A 771 10.55 0.50 -23.82
C GLN A 771 10.01 1.42 -24.93
N TYR A 772 8.96 0.97 -25.62
CA TYR A 772 8.33 1.75 -26.69
C TYR A 772 6.84 1.45 -26.83
N PHE A 773 6.12 2.40 -27.43
CA PHE A 773 4.78 2.19 -28.00
C PHE A 773 4.84 2.39 -29.51
N ASP A 774 4.35 1.42 -30.28
CA ASP A 774 4.09 1.52 -31.72
C ASP A 774 2.63 1.87 -32.00
N PHE A 775 2.40 2.70 -33.03
CA PHE A 775 1.10 3.22 -33.40
C PHE A 775 0.74 2.85 -34.85
N ASP A 776 -0.36 2.11 -35.04
CA ASP A 776 -1.03 2.00 -36.34
C ASP A 776 -2.08 3.11 -36.43
N ILE A 777 -1.84 4.09 -37.30
CA ILE A 777 -2.73 5.24 -37.51
C ILE A 777 -3.26 5.19 -38.94
N LYS A 778 -4.59 5.21 -39.08
CA LYS A 778 -5.31 5.22 -40.37
C LYS A 778 -6.38 6.29 -40.33
N GLU A 779 -6.55 7.03 -41.43
CA GLU A 779 -7.56 8.08 -41.55
C GLU A 779 -7.52 9.11 -40.38
N ALA A 780 -6.30 9.42 -39.93
CA ALA A 780 -6.02 10.26 -38.76
C ALA A 780 -6.63 9.76 -37.42
N LYS A 781 -6.94 8.47 -37.29
CA LYS A 781 -7.31 7.78 -36.05
C LYS A 781 -6.28 6.71 -35.67
N ILE A 782 -6.04 6.53 -34.38
CA ILE A 782 -5.24 5.40 -33.88
C ILE A 782 -6.11 4.15 -33.95
N LYS A 783 -5.69 3.15 -34.73
CA LYS A 783 -6.34 1.85 -34.80
C LYS A 783 -5.81 0.91 -33.71
N THR A 784 -4.48 0.84 -33.54
CA THR A 784 -3.86 0.03 -32.49
C THR A 784 -2.66 0.74 -31.86
N ILE A 785 -2.45 0.50 -30.57
CA ILE A 785 -1.21 0.81 -29.86
C ILE A 785 -0.62 -0.52 -29.38
N THR A 786 0.64 -0.78 -29.72
CA THR A 786 1.36 -2.00 -29.35
C THR A 786 2.55 -1.65 -28.48
N ASP A 787 2.74 -2.35 -27.35
CA ASP A 787 3.93 -2.15 -26.51
C ASP A 787 5.08 -3.10 -26.86
N ASN A 788 6.24 -2.92 -26.21
CA ASN A 788 7.42 -3.76 -26.38
C ASN A 788 7.23 -5.23 -25.91
N MET A 789 6.13 -5.57 -25.25
CA MET A 789 5.76 -6.94 -24.88
C MET A 789 4.76 -7.57 -25.88
N GLY A 790 4.35 -6.83 -26.91
CA GLY A 790 3.34 -7.28 -27.89
C GLY A 790 1.89 -7.15 -27.40
N ARG A 791 1.63 -6.49 -26.26
CA ARG A 791 0.28 -6.20 -25.80
C ARG A 791 -0.33 -5.13 -26.73
N GLN A 792 -1.54 -5.37 -27.22
CA GLN A 792 -2.22 -4.48 -28.17
C GLN A 792 -3.52 -3.92 -27.60
N ILE A 793 -3.65 -2.60 -27.55
CA ILE A 793 -4.94 -1.92 -27.41
C ILE A 793 -5.50 -1.70 -28.81
N LYS A 794 -6.77 -2.03 -29.04
CA LYS A 794 -7.45 -1.75 -30.33
C LYS A 794 -8.59 -0.76 -30.15
N TYR A 795 -8.78 0.12 -31.11
CA TYR A 795 -9.80 1.18 -31.11
C TYR A 795 -10.65 1.09 -32.37
N GLU A 796 -11.97 1.22 -32.23
CA GLU A 796 -12.94 1.21 -33.34
C GLU A 796 -13.76 2.50 -33.35
N TYR A 797 -14.09 2.99 -34.54
CA TYR A 797 -14.70 4.31 -34.75
C TYR A 797 -15.84 4.27 -35.77
N ASP A 798 -16.75 5.23 -35.66
CA ASP A 798 -17.65 5.67 -36.72
C ASP A 798 -17.35 7.15 -37.01
N GLY A 799 -16.63 7.40 -38.11
CA GLY A 799 -16.06 8.71 -38.43
C GLY A 799 -15.18 9.27 -37.30
N ASP A 800 -15.63 10.36 -36.68
CA ASP A 800 -14.94 11.00 -35.56
C ASP A 800 -15.32 10.45 -34.17
N TYR A 801 -16.22 9.48 -34.08
CA TYR A 801 -16.75 8.95 -32.83
C TYR A 801 -16.08 7.62 -32.45
N LEU A 802 -15.36 7.59 -31.33
CA LEU A 802 -14.79 6.37 -30.77
C LEU A 802 -15.91 5.46 -30.24
N LEU A 803 -16.14 4.32 -30.88
CA LEU A 803 -17.20 3.37 -30.53
C LEU A 803 -16.76 2.36 -29.47
N SER A 804 -15.53 1.85 -29.55
CA SER A 804 -15.04 0.84 -28.62
C SER A 804 -13.53 0.82 -28.47
N VAL A 805 -13.09 0.34 -27.30
CA VAL A 805 -11.69 0.08 -26.98
C VAL A 805 -11.55 -1.33 -26.41
N GLU A 806 -10.71 -2.14 -27.04
CA GLU A 806 -10.31 -3.47 -26.59
C GLU A 806 -8.99 -3.35 -25.82
N ILE A 807 -9.04 -3.58 -24.51
CA ILE A 807 -7.90 -3.44 -23.60
C ILE A 807 -7.31 -4.83 -23.27
N PRO A 808 -5.97 -5.02 -23.35
CA PRO A 808 -5.32 -6.26 -22.92
C PRO A 808 -5.79 -6.72 -21.53
N ASN A 809 -6.31 -7.93 -21.44
CA ASN A 809 -6.80 -8.58 -20.22
C ASN A 809 -8.02 -7.92 -19.53
N ALA A 810 -8.61 -6.85 -20.08
CA ALA A 810 -9.74 -6.14 -19.48
C ALA A 810 -11.01 -6.08 -20.36
N GLY A 811 -10.98 -6.62 -21.58
CA GLY A 811 -12.15 -6.76 -22.45
C GLY A 811 -12.47 -5.53 -23.30
N ILE A 812 -13.72 -5.44 -23.78
CA ILE A 812 -14.15 -4.39 -24.75
C ILE A 812 -15.14 -3.42 -24.09
N GLU A 813 -14.70 -2.18 -23.89
CA GLU A 813 -15.58 -1.08 -23.51
C GLU A 813 -16.24 -0.43 -24.72
N ARG A 814 -17.47 0.07 -24.56
CA ARG A 814 -18.27 0.63 -25.66
C ARG A 814 -18.92 1.96 -25.30
N TYR A 815 -18.98 2.85 -26.29
CA TYR A 815 -19.58 4.18 -26.21
C TYR A 815 -20.74 4.30 -27.19
N SER A 816 -21.70 5.16 -26.85
CA SER A 816 -22.75 5.58 -27.78
C SER A 816 -22.90 7.08 -27.68
N TYR A 817 -23.31 7.73 -28.77
CA TYR A 817 -23.41 9.17 -28.89
C TYR A 817 -24.86 9.57 -29.21
N ASN A 818 -25.26 10.77 -28.78
CA ASN A 818 -26.52 11.39 -29.18
C ASN A 818 -26.38 12.15 -30.51
N ASP A 819 -27.48 12.70 -31.01
CA ASP A 819 -27.55 13.44 -32.27
C ASP A 819 -26.66 14.72 -32.32
N LYS A 820 -26.20 15.21 -31.15
CA LYS A 820 -25.25 16.33 -31.03
C LYS A 820 -23.78 15.87 -31.02
N GLY A 821 -23.53 14.56 -31.11
CA GLY A 821 -22.20 13.95 -31.06
C GLY A 821 -21.56 13.97 -29.67
N LEU A 822 -22.37 13.84 -28.61
CA LEU A 822 -21.94 13.76 -27.21
C LEU A 822 -22.25 12.38 -26.62
N ILE A 823 -21.39 11.85 -25.74
CA ILE A 823 -21.53 10.47 -25.22
C ILE A 823 -22.85 10.32 -24.43
N SER A 824 -23.79 9.56 -24.99
CA SER A 824 -25.09 9.24 -24.38
C SER A 824 -25.00 8.06 -23.40
N SER A 825 -24.06 7.13 -23.60
CA SER A 825 -23.87 5.99 -22.68
C SER A 825 -22.49 5.35 -22.78
N VAL A 826 -22.06 4.74 -21.67
CA VAL A 826 -20.83 3.94 -21.56
C VAL A 826 -21.17 2.56 -21.02
N THR A 827 -20.66 1.53 -21.68
CA THR A 827 -20.85 0.11 -21.34
C THR A 827 -19.50 -0.55 -21.13
N ASN A 828 -19.32 -1.23 -19.99
CA ASN A 828 -18.07 -1.91 -19.66
C ASN A 828 -17.93 -3.27 -20.37
N ALA A 829 -16.81 -3.95 -20.14
CA ALA A 829 -16.51 -5.26 -20.71
C ALA A 829 -17.55 -6.36 -20.39
N ASP A 830 -18.21 -6.30 -19.22
CA ASP A 830 -19.28 -7.24 -18.83
C ASP A 830 -20.61 -6.99 -19.56
N GLY A 831 -20.67 -6.00 -20.45
CA GLY A 831 -21.91 -5.58 -21.11
C GLY A 831 -22.82 -4.71 -20.23
N VAL A 832 -22.35 -4.24 -19.07
CA VAL A 832 -23.13 -3.41 -18.14
C VAL A 832 -22.98 -1.93 -18.51
N THR A 833 -24.09 -1.31 -18.93
CA THR A 833 -24.16 0.15 -19.13
C THR A 833 -24.21 0.87 -17.78
N PHE A 834 -23.07 1.38 -17.31
CA PHE A 834 -22.94 2.05 -16.01
C PHE A 834 -23.11 3.58 -16.08
N VAL A 835 -23.01 4.18 -17.28
CA VAL A 835 -23.33 5.59 -17.52
C VAL A 835 -24.42 5.74 -18.56
N LYS A 836 -25.40 6.61 -18.28
CA LYS A 836 -26.34 7.16 -19.26
C LYS A 836 -26.49 8.67 -19.05
N ASN A 837 -26.23 9.45 -20.09
CA ASN A 837 -26.24 10.90 -20.06
C ASN A 837 -27.45 11.45 -20.82
N THR A 838 -27.97 12.58 -20.34
CA THR A 838 -28.91 13.44 -21.05
C THR A 838 -28.37 14.86 -20.95
N TYR A 839 -28.09 15.46 -22.10
CA TYR A 839 -27.64 16.85 -22.20
C TYR A 839 -28.86 17.77 -22.33
N ASP A 840 -28.73 19.01 -21.88
CA ASP A 840 -29.68 20.08 -22.16
C ASP A 840 -29.56 20.57 -23.61
N ASP A 841 -30.44 21.51 -23.99
CA ASP A 841 -30.64 21.89 -25.38
C ASP A 841 -29.72 22.98 -25.93
#